data_AF-A0AA96MEN3-F1
#
_entry.id   AF-A0AA96MEN3-F1
#
_cell.length_a   1.000
_cell.length_b   1.000
_cell.length_c   1.000
_cell.angle_alpha   90.00
_cell.angle_beta   90.00
_cell.angle_gamma   90.00
#
_symmetry.space_group_name_H-M   'P 1'
#
loop_
_entity.id
_entity.type
_entity.pdbx_description
1 polymer ?
#
loop_
_entity_poly.entity_id
_entity_poly.type
_entity_poly.pdbx_seq_one_letter_code
_entity_poly.pdbx_strand_id
1 'polypeptide(L)'
;MNEDHLVLWDYANIQLMDIRHKWLHAGDKPVSYRFPASGYLCIVRGGAGIRLDSREYTAERFHIIHSGKGARLDIRPVHEELEYYLVLYKASLSGTAAAGIRRRYESGSPFQRQYAFAPDDPAQLLLQLQELRRLWLDPEALQRIQGKSRLYQFIYEVEKQLQRAAGSQDKEDLVTQAIRYINEFYHEPVSLSSVAGRLNYSVSYLAKQFKSRTGSSLIDYLIRVRVDKACRLLRQTDLSLQEVAASVGYPDLSYFIRIFKKTAGETPGQFRAGAASLAAGADCPTDKLRLSDAEGKREGYIGGVLENHYQYKRGDDLPMYRNTRLTLGAVMLLCLSIMLSACTPAAGNVNLVPDRAVEATAAAQTAGQESSVRSFTDSQGHEVSIPVQPRRVILQGNSIGDLLALGIEPVGVDRRFIEGSAYSEYEQTPAEDIGFPTNLEKLLALEPDLTLLGYVLDKEYDEIAKISPAVVFDQSKPLSERLPVIGEIVGKQAEAEQLLADYQAKAEVMWDELHKQGNLTEGETAVILIYYWDKTMYLMKSGGVSNLVYQPKGYKMSEQVKEIEAAPGTPFIEVSPELMHQMLIGDRLFVIFPENPDAEESFNELLNTALWQKLPSVQNGKVTFIESKWNYDDMLTSNLLLDQFPKLLGK
;
A
#
# COMPACT_ATOMS: atom_id res chain seq x y z
N MET A 1 8.64 15.78 -3.58
CA MET A 1 7.79 14.94 -2.71
C MET A 1 6.77 14.25 -3.60
N ASN A 2 6.68 12.92 -3.59
CA ASN A 2 5.93 12.18 -4.61
C ASN A 2 4.42 12.38 -4.44
N GLU A 3 3.71 12.89 -5.46
CA GLU A 3 2.26 13.14 -5.42
C GLU A 3 1.44 11.85 -5.24
N ASP A 4 2.06 10.70 -5.50
CA ASP A 4 1.47 9.36 -5.44
C ASP A 4 0.76 9.01 -4.11
N HIS A 5 1.21 9.55 -2.98
CA HIS A 5 0.58 9.28 -1.68
C HIS A 5 -0.70 10.08 -1.46
N LEU A 6 -0.90 11.21 -2.15
CA LEU A 6 -2.11 12.02 -2.01
C LEU A 6 -3.34 11.33 -2.60
N VAL A 7 -3.14 10.52 -3.64
CA VAL A 7 -4.20 9.68 -4.22
C VAL A 7 -4.80 8.78 -3.14
N LEU A 8 -4.03 8.31 -2.16
CA LEU A 8 -4.55 7.44 -1.11
C LEU A 8 -5.53 8.17 -0.16
N TRP A 9 -5.44 9.50 -0.03
CA TRP A 9 -6.42 10.28 0.75
C TRP A 9 -7.80 10.31 0.10
N ASP A 10 -7.87 10.26 -1.23
CA ASP A 10 -9.13 10.23 -1.99
C ASP A 10 -9.90 8.90 -1.76
N TYR A 11 -9.16 7.79 -1.71
CA TYR A 11 -9.73 6.46 -1.49
C TYR A 11 -9.88 6.09 0.00
N ALA A 12 -9.54 7.01 0.91
CA ALA A 12 -9.59 6.78 2.36
C ALA A 12 -10.97 7.08 2.96
N ASN A 13 -11.56 6.07 3.61
CA ASN A 13 -12.61 6.31 4.59
C ASN A 13 -11.96 6.71 5.92
N ILE A 14 -12.18 7.96 6.33
CA ILE A 14 -11.65 8.52 7.56
C ILE A 14 -12.73 8.56 8.64
N GLN A 15 -12.39 8.02 9.80
CA GLN A 15 -13.21 8.07 11.01
C GLN A 15 -12.49 8.85 12.09
N LEU A 16 -13.09 9.96 12.54
CA LEU A 16 -12.60 10.72 13.69
C LEU A 16 -12.80 9.89 14.97
N MET A 17 -11.72 9.68 15.72
CA MET A 17 -11.71 8.80 16.89
C MET A 17 -11.73 9.57 18.22
N ASP A 18 -10.96 10.64 18.31
CA ASP A 18 -10.87 11.48 19.51
C ASP A 18 -10.23 12.85 19.20
N ILE A 19 -10.58 13.87 19.99
CA ILE A 19 -9.90 15.17 19.99
C ILE A 19 -9.65 15.59 21.43
N ARG A 20 -8.38 15.67 21.79
CA ARG A 20 -7.92 16.09 23.11
C ARG A 20 -7.32 17.48 23.02
N HIS A 21 -7.56 18.30 24.04
CA HIS A 21 -6.95 19.61 24.21
C HIS A 21 -6.35 19.62 25.62
N LYS A 22 -5.05 19.85 25.71
CA LYS A 22 -4.25 19.63 26.92
C LYS A 22 -3.27 20.78 27.15
N TRP A 23 -2.97 21.00 28.42
CA TRP A 23 -1.94 21.89 28.91
C TRP A 23 -0.93 21.06 29.72
N LEU A 24 0.35 21.35 29.55
CA LEU A 24 1.45 20.81 30.33
C LEU A 24 2.31 21.97 30.83
N HIS A 25 2.77 21.89 32.07
CA HIS A 25 3.62 22.91 32.67
C HIS A 25 5.06 22.42 32.80
N ALA A 26 6.01 23.35 32.85
CA ALA A 26 7.41 23.03 33.15
C ALA A 26 7.50 22.36 34.54
N GLY A 27 7.89 21.09 34.57
CA GLY A 27 7.97 20.26 35.78
C GLY A 27 6.97 19.11 35.84
N ASP A 28 5.97 19.08 34.94
CA ASP A 28 5.10 17.93 34.78
C ASP A 28 5.90 16.69 34.33
N LYS A 29 5.45 15.50 34.76
CA LYS A 29 6.04 14.25 34.29
C LYS A 29 5.95 14.17 32.77
N PRO A 30 7.03 13.74 32.07
CA PRO A 30 7.00 13.56 30.63
C PRO A 30 5.81 12.68 30.22
N VAL A 31 5.04 13.15 29.26
CA VAL A 31 3.90 12.39 28.73
C VAL A 31 4.45 11.38 27.74
N SER A 32 4.42 10.10 28.10
CA SER A 32 4.69 8.97 27.20
C SER A 32 3.35 8.38 26.76
N TYR A 33 3.08 8.40 25.46
CA TYR A 33 1.81 8.01 24.87
C TYR A 33 2.05 7.10 23.67
N ARG A 34 1.30 6.00 23.54
CA ARG A 34 1.31 5.20 22.31
C ARG A 34 0.07 5.56 21.51
N PHE A 35 0.25 5.99 20.26
CA PHE A 35 -0.86 6.33 19.36
C PHE A 35 -1.79 5.12 19.16
N PRO A 36 -3.05 5.15 19.63
CA PRO A 36 -3.98 4.04 19.45
C PRO A 36 -4.56 3.98 18.02
N ALA A 37 -4.46 5.10 17.31
CA ALA A 37 -4.82 5.31 15.91
C ALA A 37 -3.88 6.40 15.34
N SER A 38 -3.89 6.62 14.03
CA SER A 38 -3.14 7.72 13.41
C SER A 38 -3.61 9.07 13.97
N GLY A 39 -2.74 10.08 13.98
CA GLY A 39 -3.15 11.37 14.50
C GLY A 39 -2.17 12.51 14.35
N TYR A 40 -2.72 13.70 14.61
CA TYR A 40 -2.03 14.98 14.57
C TYR A 40 -1.87 15.54 15.98
N LEU A 41 -0.64 15.87 16.35
CA LEU A 41 -0.31 16.67 17.51
C LEU A 41 -0.04 18.10 17.03
N CYS A 42 -0.88 19.04 17.47
CA CYS A 42 -0.83 20.44 17.05
C CYS A 42 -0.52 21.32 18.26
N ILE A 43 0.66 21.91 18.30
CA ILE A 43 1.07 22.80 19.39
C ILE A 43 0.47 24.18 19.14
N VAL A 44 -0.16 24.78 20.14
CA VAL A 44 -0.78 26.12 20.03
C VAL A 44 0.03 27.17 20.77
N ARG A 45 0.58 26.81 21.92
CA ARG A 45 1.34 27.73 22.77
C ARG A 45 2.52 27.00 23.42
N GLY A 46 3.63 27.69 23.58
CA GLY A 46 4.85 27.15 24.15
C GLY A 46 5.67 26.33 23.17
N GLY A 47 6.48 25.42 23.71
CA GLY A 47 7.36 24.56 22.93
C GLY A 47 7.86 23.39 23.76
N ALA A 48 8.21 22.31 23.07
CA ALA A 48 8.56 21.04 23.67
C ALA A 48 9.60 20.29 22.85
N GLY A 49 10.43 19.52 23.55
CA GLY A 49 11.15 18.41 22.95
C GLY A 49 10.17 17.27 22.76
N ILE A 50 9.99 16.83 21.52
CA ILE A 50 9.06 15.77 21.17
C ILE A 50 9.86 14.62 20.59
N ARG A 51 9.67 13.43 21.14
CA ARG A 51 10.25 12.20 20.59
C ARG A 51 9.12 11.35 20.01
N LEU A 52 9.17 11.07 18.72
CA LEU A 52 8.36 10.03 18.09
C LEU A 52 9.23 8.84 17.75
N ASP A 53 8.98 7.71 18.40
CA ASP A 53 9.79 6.50 18.36
C ASP A 53 11.28 6.79 18.63
N SER A 54 12.06 6.91 17.56
CA SER A 54 13.51 7.18 17.60
C SER A 54 13.90 8.57 17.09
N ARG A 55 12.93 9.36 16.59
CA ARG A 55 13.15 10.70 16.05
C ARG A 55 12.82 11.75 17.10
N GLU A 56 13.76 12.65 17.33
CA GLU A 56 13.56 13.81 18.20
C GLU A 56 13.29 15.05 17.35
N TYR A 57 12.29 15.82 17.76
CA TYR A 57 11.85 17.07 17.18
C TYR A 57 11.91 18.14 18.25
N THR A 58 12.46 19.30 17.92
CA THR A 58 12.22 20.51 18.71
C THR A 58 11.01 21.20 18.11
N ALA A 59 9.92 21.25 18.86
CA ALA A 59 8.67 21.80 18.38
C ALA A 59 8.37 23.09 19.11
N GLU A 60 8.16 24.15 18.34
CA GLU A 60 7.78 25.47 18.83
C GLU A 60 6.29 25.70 18.62
N ARG A 61 5.78 26.89 19.00
CA ARG A 61 4.37 27.24 18.79
C ARG A 61 3.93 26.97 17.35
N PHE A 62 2.72 26.47 17.19
CA PHE A 62 2.10 26.13 15.90
C PHE A 62 2.70 24.97 15.12
N HIS A 63 3.69 24.25 15.65
CA HIS A 63 4.16 23.03 14.99
C HIS A 63 3.06 21.97 14.92
N ILE A 64 2.93 21.38 13.74
CA ILE A 64 2.09 20.20 13.49
C ILE A 64 3.00 19.00 13.33
N ILE A 65 2.63 17.93 14.03
CA ILE A 65 3.33 16.66 14.03
C ILE A 65 2.31 15.57 13.73
N HIS A 66 2.60 14.72 12.75
CA HIS A 66 1.76 13.59 12.38
C HIS A 66 2.48 12.27 12.67
N SER A 67 1.74 11.27 13.12
CA SER A 67 2.24 9.91 13.27
C SER A 67 1.15 8.86 13.15
N GLY A 68 1.58 7.63 12.87
CA GLY A 68 0.75 6.46 12.70
C GLY A 68 0.36 5.72 13.98
N LYS A 69 -0.54 4.75 13.83
CA LYS A 69 -0.95 3.84 14.91
C LYS A 69 0.28 3.07 15.44
N GLY A 70 0.38 2.94 16.76
CA GLY A 70 1.44 2.20 17.43
C GLY A 70 2.70 3.02 17.71
N ALA A 71 2.87 4.18 17.09
CA ALA A 71 4.01 5.05 17.34
C ALA A 71 4.04 5.54 18.79
N ARG A 72 5.23 5.60 19.38
CA ARG A 72 5.46 6.10 20.73
C ARG A 72 5.79 7.58 20.69
N LEU A 73 5.01 8.39 21.40
CA LEU A 73 5.16 9.82 21.58
C LEU A 73 5.64 10.12 23.00
N ASP A 74 6.78 10.76 23.14
CA ASP A 74 7.22 11.35 24.40
C ASP A 74 7.26 12.88 24.26
N ILE A 75 6.54 13.59 25.12
CA ILE A 75 6.53 15.06 25.16
C ILE A 75 7.29 15.54 26.40
N ARG A 76 8.29 16.39 26.20
CA ARG A 76 9.06 17.07 27.24
C ARG A 76 8.87 18.58 27.09
N PRO A 77 8.08 19.24 27.95
CA PRO A 77 7.91 20.69 27.87
C PRO A 77 9.25 21.40 28.09
N VAL A 78 9.56 22.38 27.24
CA VAL A 78 10.80 23.18 27.29
C VAL A 78 10.53 24.58 27.87
N HIS A 79 9.31 25.10 27.72
CA HIS A 79 8.86 26.39 28.25
C HIS A 79 7.90 26.21 29.44
N GLU A 80 7.59 27.32 30.14
CA GLU A 80 6.72 27.34 31.34
C GLU A 80 5.35 26.67 31.13
N GLU A 81 4.79 26.76 29.92
CA GLU A 81 3.50 26.17 29.57
C GLU A 81 3.47 25.72 28.11
N LEU A 82 3.01 24.49 27.87
CA LEU A 82 2.77 23.90 26.55
C LEU A 82 1.27 23.60 26.41
N GLU A 83 0.66 24.14 25.38
CA GLU A 83 -0.73 23.86 25.02
C GLU A 83 -0.77 23.16 23.66
N TYR A 84 -1.52 22.06 23.58
CA TYR A 84 -1.64 21.30 22.35
C TYR A 84 -3.00 20.63 22.16
N TYR A 85 -3.31 20.35 20.90
CA TYR A 85 -4.41 19.50 20.47
C TYR A 85 -3.86 18.16 19.99
N LEU A 86 -4.52 17.05 20.34
CA LEU A 86 -4.26 15.73 19.78
C LEU A 86 -5.53 15.25 19.07
N VAL A 87 -5.48 15.18 17.73
CA VAL A 87 -6.57 14.71 16.87
C VAL A 87 -6.25 13.29 16.43
N LEU A 88 -7.07 12.32 16.83
CA LEU A 88 -6.90 10.91 16.50
C LEU A 88 -7.94 10.50 15.46
N TYR A 89 -7.52 9.78 14.44
CA TYR A 89 -8.39 9.28 13.38
C TYR A 89 -7.96 7.88 12.94
N LYS A 90 -8.94 7.11 12.44
CA LYS A 90 -8.71 5.85 11.74
C LYS A 90 -8.92 6.09 10.26
N ALA A 91 -7.96 5.68 9.44
CA ALA A 91 -8.10 5.65 8.00
C ALA A 91 -8.06 4.19 7.52
N SER A 92 -8.98 3.86 6.64
CA SER A 92 -9.04 2.58 5.93
C SER A 92 -9.36 2.85 4.47
N LEU A 93 -8.78 2.09 3.55
CA LEU A 93 -9.17 2.18 2.15
C LEU A 93 -10.62 1.71 1.96
N SER A 94 -11.30 2.31 0.99
CA SER A 94 -12.57 1.77 0.49
C SER A 94 -12.37 0.34 -0.01
N GLY A 95 -13.33 -0.55 0.27
CA GLY A 95 -13.35 -1.90 -0.29
C GLY A 95 -13.38 -1.91 -1.83
N THR A 96 -13.82 -0.82 -2.46
CA THR A 96 -13.83 -0.63 -3.92
C THR A 96 -12.52 -0.08 -4.49
N ALA A 97 -11.49 0.16 -3.67
CA ALA A 97 -10.22 0.68 -4.16
C ALA A 97 -9.57 -0.33 -5.11
N ALA A 98 -9.24 0.12 -6.33
CA ALA A 98 -8.59 -0.67 -7.35
C ALA A 98 -7.26 -1.27 -6.85
N ALA A 99 -6.84 -2.41 -7.41
CA ALA A 99 -5.64 -3.13 -6.97
C ALA A 99 -4.38 -2.24 -6.97
N GLY A 100 -4.25 -1.31 -7.92
CA GLY A 100 -3.15 -0.34 -7.94
C GLY A 100 -3.16 0.63 -6.75
N ILE A 101 -4.33 1.02 -6.26
CA ILE A 101 -4.50 1.87 -5.07
C ILE A 101 -4.15 1.09 -3.80
N ARG A 102 -4.56 -0.18 -3.72
CA ARG A 102 -4.21 -1.06 -2.59
C ARG A 102 -2.70 -1.33 -2.53
N ARG A 103 -2.08 -1.65 -3.67
CA ARG A 103 -0.62 -1.82 -3.78
C ARG A 103 0.15 -0.56 -3.37
N ARG A 104 -0.34 0.63 -3.73
CA ARG A 104 0.23 1.90 -3.26
C ARG A 104 0.14 2.05 -1.75
N TYR A 105 -1.01 1.71 -1.16
CA TYR A 105 -1.20 1.70 0.29
C TYR A 105 -0.26 0.74 1.01
N GLU A 106 -0.02 -0.43 0.43
CA GLU A 106 0.93 -1.44 0.93
C GLU A 106 2.38 -0.96 0.85
N SER A 107 2.76 -0.29 -0.25
CA SER A 107 4.11 0.25 -0.44
C SER A 107 4.46 1.45 0.47
N GLY A 108 3.44 2.14 0.99
CA GLY A 108 3.63 3.30 1.86
C GLY A 108 2.35 4.07 2.15
N SER A 109 1.80 3.89 3.35
CA SER A 109 0.56 4.55 3.76
C SER A 109 0.82 5.98 4.27
N PRO A 110 0.17 7.04 3.71
CA PRO A 110 0.28 8.40 4.22
C PRO A 110 -0.21 8.52 5.66
N PHE A 111 -1.16 7.68 6.06
CA PHE A 111 -1.72 7.66 7.41
C PHE A 111 -0.73 7.15 8.47
N GLN A 112 0.37 6.51 8.06
CA GLN A 112 1.44 6.04 8.95
C GLN A 112 2.69 6.92 8.88
N ARG A 113 2.72 7.91 7.98
CA ARG A 113 3.91 8.77 7.79
C ARG A 113 4.19 9.60 9.03
N GLN A 114 5.46 9.69 9.40
CA GLN A 114 5.93 10.56 10.46
C GLN A 114 6.54 11.82 9.86
N TYR A 115 5.96 12.97 10.19
CA TYR A 115 6.49 14.27 9.79
C TYR A 115 6.17 15.33 10.83
N ALA A 116 6.96 16.41 10.80
CA ALA A 116 6.77 17.60 11.61
C ALA A 116 7.08 18.82 10.76
N PHE A 117 6.25 19.86 10.84
CA PHE A 117 6.51 21.13 10.15
C PHE A 117 5.84 22.30 10.89
N ALA A 118 6.35 23.50 10.63
CA ALA A 118 5.71 24.75 11.02
C ALA A 118 4.80 25.20 9.86
N PRO A 119 3.50 25.38 10.07
CA PRO A 119 2.58 25.87 9.03
C PRO A 119 2.88 27.31 8.63
N ASP A 120 2.70 27.62 7.35
CA ASP A 120 2.86 28.98 6.81
C ASP A 120 1.72 29.91 7.25
N ASP A 121 0.52 29.35 7.44
CA ASP A 121 -0.65 30.03 8.01
C ASP A 121 -1.18 29.27 9.25
N PRO A 122 -0.57 29.48 10.43
CA PRO A 122 -0.95 28.77 11.64
C PRO A 122 -2.31 29.22 12.20
N ALA A 123 -2.75 30.45 11.89
CA ALA A 123 -4.02 30.97 12.39
C ALA A 123 -5.21 30.27 11.74
N GLN A 124 -5.14 30.03 10.42
CA GLN A 124 -6.16 29.28 9.70
C GLN A 124 -6.36 27.87 10.26
N LEU A 125 -5.26 27.14 10.48
CA LEU A 125 -5.29 25.76 11.00
C LEU A 125 -5.79 25.71 12.44
N LEU A 126 -5.43 26.69 13.27
CA LEU A 126 -5.93 26.78 14.64
C LEU A 126 -7.46 26.98 14.67
N LEU A 127 -8.01 27.87 13.83
CA LEU A 127 -9.45 28.09 13.74
C LEU A 127 -10.18 26.81 13.31
N GLN A 128 -9.63 26.07 12.35
CA GLN A 128 -10.17 24.78 11.92
C GLN A 128 -10.15 23.74 13.05
N LEU A 129 -9.05 23.65 13.81
CA LEU A 129 -8.92 22.74 14.96
C LEU A 129 -9.91 23.06 16.08
N GLN A 130 -10.10 24.35 16.38
CA GLN A 130 -11.05 24.80 17.40
C GLN A 130 -12.49 24.44 17.02
N GLU A 131 -12.87 24.67 15.77
CA GLU A 131 -14.21 24.33 15.27
C GLU A 131 -14.41 22.81 15.19
N LEU A 132 -13.39 22.07 14.74
CA LEU A 132 -13.41 20.61 14.73
C LEU A 132 -13.60 20.05 16.14
N ARG A 133 -12.91 20.60 17.15
CA ARG A 133 -13.10 20.22 18.56
C ARG A 133 -14.49 20.58 19.06
N ARG A 134 -15.02 21.76 18.73
CA ARG A 134 -16.37 22.18 19.11
C ARG A 134 -17.41 21.17 18.63
N LEU A 135 -17.32 20.77 17.36
CA LEU A 135 -18.19 19.75 16.75
C LEU A 135 -18.01 18.36 17.37
N TRP A 136 -16.79 17.97 17.75
CA TRP A 136 -16.52 16.69 18.42
C TRP A 136 -17.12 16.60 19.84
N LEU A 137 -17.17 17.73 20.54
CA LEU A 137 -17.76 17.79 21.89
C LEU A 137 -19.29 17.84 21.84
N ASP A 138 -19.87 18.16 20.69
CA ASP A 138 -21.31 18.19 20.50
C ASP A 138 -21.89 16.76 20.43
N PRO A 139 -22.85 16.40 21.30
CA PRO A 139 -23.43 15.06 21.32
C PRO A 139 -24.36 14.77 20.13
N GLU A 140 -24.81 15.80 19.40
CA GLU A 140 -25.77 15.66 18.30
C GLU A 140 -25.16 14.88 17.13
N ALA A 141 -25.89 13.89 16.61
CA ALA A 141 -25.43 13.03 15.52
C ALA A 141 -25.13 13.81 14.23
N LEU A 142 -25.90 14.86 13.94
CA LEU A 142 -25.69 15.72 12.78
C LEU A 142 -24.36 16.48 12.85
N GLN A 143 -23.98 16.93 14.04
CA GLN A 143 -22.71 17.63 14.28
C GLN A 143 -21.51 16.69 14.10
N ARG A 144 -21.67 15.38 14.37
CA ARG A 144 -20.64 14.37 14.06
C ARG A 144 -20.38 14.23 12.56
N ILE A 145 -21.42 14.34 11.73
CA ILE A 145 -21.27 14.33 10.27
C ILE A 145 -20.51 15.58 9.82
N GLN A 146 -20.88 16.75 10.35
CA GLN A 146 -20.17 18.00 10.08
C GLN A 146 -18.71 17.94 10.56
N GLY A 147 -18.45 17.33 11.73
CA GLY A 147 -17.11 17.09 12.27
C GLY A 147 -16.27 16.22 11.32
N LYS A 148 -16.84 15.16 10.73
CA LYS A 148 -16.16 14.36 9.70
C LYS A 148 -15.76 15.23 8.49
N SER A 149 -16.67 16.07 7.98
CA SER A 149 -16.36 16.99 6.88
C SER A 149 -15.24 17.98 7.24
N ARG A 150 -15.27 18.53 8.46
CA ARG A 150 -14.21 19.44 8.96
C ARG A 150 -12.86 18.75 9.11
N LEU A 151 -12.83 17.46 9.46
CA LEU A 151 -11.60 16.69 9.52
C LEU A 151 -10.94 16.57 8.13
N TYR A 152 -11.71 16.27 7.08
CA TYR A 152 -11.19 16.26 5.70
C TYR A 152 -10.64 17.64 5.31
N GLN A 153 -11.34 18.72 5.67
CA GLN A 153 -10.88 20.07 5.40
C GLN A 153 -9.55 20.40 6.12
N PHE A 154 -9.42 19.97 7.38
CA PHE A 154 -8.18 20.13 8.14
C PHE A 154 -7.02 19.35 7.51
N ILE A 155 -7.24 18.09 7.14
CA ILE A 155 -6.23 17.24 6.49
C ILE A 155 -5.77 17.86 5.16
N TYR A 156 -6.71 18.34 4.34
CA TYR A 156 -6.38 19.02 3.09
C TYR A 156 -5.47 20.22 3.32
N GLU A 157 -5.77 21.08 4.29
CA GLU A 157 -4.95 22.26 4.55
C GLU A 157 -3.56 21.89 5.09
N VAL A 158 -3.47 20.84 5.93
CA VAL A 158 -2.17 20.30 6.39
C VAL A 158 -1.33 19.78 5.22
N GLU A 159 -1.88 18.93 4.36
CA GLU A 159 -1.16 18.35 3.22
C GLU A 159 -0.75 19.41 2.20
N LYS A 160 -1.62 20.38 1.92
CA LYS A 160 -1.33 21.53 1.06
C LYS A 160 -0.16 22.37 1.58
N GLN A 161 -0.12 22.65 2.88
CA GLN A 161 1.00 23.39 3.48
C GLN A 161 2.27 22.53 3.57
N LEU A 162 2.15 21.23 3.80
CA LEU A 162 3.27 20.29 3.75
C LEU A 162 3.89 20.23 2.34
N GLN A 163 3.08 20.23 1.29
CA GLN A 163 3.55 20.30 -0.10
C GLN A 163 4.28 21.62 -0.40
N ARG A 164 3.80 22.75 0.13
CA ARG A 164 4.48 24.05 -0.02
C ARG A 164 5.79 24.09 0.74
N ALA A 165 5.82 23.58 1.97
CA ALA A 165 7.04 23.42 2.76
C ALA A 165 8.05 22.48 2.07
N ALA A 166 7.57 21.46 1.35
CA ALA A 166 8.41 20.55 0.56
C ALA A 166 8.84 21.12 -0.80
N GLY A 167 8.03 21.98 -1.42
CA GLY A 167 8.30 22.63 -2.72
C GLY A 167 9.16 23.90 -2.64
N SER A 168 9.40 24.40 -1.43
CA SER A 168 10.25 25.57 -1.16
C SER A 168 11.67 25.22 -0.69
N GLN A 169 12.06 23.93 -0.73
CA GLN A 169 13.43 23.50 -0.50
C GLN A 169 14.04 22.84 -1.74
N ASP A 170 14.84 23.63 -2.44
CA ASP A 170 15.84 23.13 -3.38
C ASP A 170 16.90 22.31 -2.61
N LYS A 171 17.12 21.06 -3.04
CA LYS A 171 17.99 19.98 -2.48
C LYS A 171 17.62 19.44 -1.09
N GLU A 172 17.27 18.15 -1.07
CA GLU A 172 17.28 17.32 0.14
C GLU A 172 18.59 17.57 0.94
N ASP A 173 18.47 18.05 2.18
CA ASP A 173 19.63 18.44 3.00
C ASP A 173 20.67 17.31 3.02
N LEU A 174 21.93 17.64 2.76
CA LEU A 174 23.07 16.72 2.78
C LEU A 174 23.06 15.84 4.04
N VAL A 175 22.68 16.43 5.18
CA VAL A 175 22.61 15.73 6.45
C VAL A 175 21.45 14.73 6.47
N THR A 176 20.30 15.07 5.90
CA THR A 176 19.16 14.14 5.75
C THR A 176 19.52 12.95 4.86
N GLN A 177 20.22 13.18 3.75
CA GLN A 177 20.72 12.11 2.88
C GLN A 177 21.70 11.20 3.64
N ALA A 178 22.62 11.78 4.42
CA ALA A 178 23.56 11.02 5.24
C ALA A 178 22.88 10.24 6.37
N ILE A 179 21.84 10.79 7.00
CA ILE A 179 21.04 10.10 8.03
C ILE A 179 20.28 8.92 7.42
N ARG A 180 19.67 9.09 6.24
CA ARG A 180 19.00 7.99 5.52
C ARG A 180 19.99 6.88 5.25
N TYR A 181 21.15 7.22 4.69
CA TYR A 181 22.21 6.27 4.42
C TYR A 181 22.62 5.47 5.65
N ILE A 182 22.84 6.15 6.78
CA ILE A 182 23.21 5.48 8.04
C ILE A 182 22.11 4.54 8.51
N ASN A 183 20.83 4.93 8.42
CA ASN A 183 19.73 4.08 8.88
C ASN A 183 19.49 2.85 7.99
N GLU A 184 19.83 2.93 6.71
CA GLU A 184 19.71 1.83 5.75
C GLU A 184 20.89 0.86 5.85
N PHE A 185 22.12 1.40 5.96
CA PHE A 185 23.36 0.61 5.90
C PHE A 185 24.10 0.51 7.25
N TYR A 186 23.45 0.74 8.40
CA TYR A 186 24.13 0.74 9.71
C TYR A 186 24.83 -0.58 10.05
N HIS A 187 24.35 -1.71 9.51
CA HIS A 187 24.88 -3.05 9.76
C HIS A 187 26.19 -3.33 8.99
N GLU A 188 26.52 -2.50 7.99
CA GLU A 188 27.74 -2.63 7.19
C GLU A 188 28.92 -1.81 7.75
N PRO A 189 30.17 -2.03 7.28
CA PRO A 189 31.31 -1.18 7.61
C PRO A 189 31.18 0.27 7.07
N VAL A 190 30.46 1.12 7.80
CA VAL A 190 30.24 2.53 7.43
C VAL A 190 31.37 3.43 7.93
N SER A 191 31.96 4.20 7.02
CA SER A 191 32.97 5.23 7.32
C SER A 191 32.50 6.60 6.83
N LEU A 192 33.02 7.68 7.42
CA LEU A 192 32.70 9.03 6.96
C LEU A 192 33.08 9.25 5.48
N SER A 193 34.16 8.62 5.01
CA SER A 193 34.60 8.64 3.62
C SER A 193 33.65 7.89 2.69
N SER A 194 33.13 6.74 3.10
CA SER A 194 32.19 5.97 2.26
C SER A 194 30.86 6.69 2.09
N VAL A 195 30.35 7.35 3.15
CA VAL A 195 29.13 8.16 3.06
C VAL A 195 29.36 9.40 2.18
N ALA A 196 30.48 10.11 2.36
CA ALA A 196 30.80 11.28 1.57
C ALA A 196 30.94 10.94 0.07
N GLY A 197 31.63 9.85 -0.26
CA GLY A 197 31.79 9.36 -1.63
C GLY A 197 30.46 8.96 -2.28
N ARG A 198 29.60 8.23 -1.56
CA ARG A 198 28.29 7.81 -2.08
C ARG A 198 27.33 8.96 -2.31
N LEU A 199 27.47 10.05 -1.57
CA LEU A 199 26.67 11.26 -1.73
C LEU A 199 27.32 12.29 -2.67
N ASN A 200 28.51 12.02 -3.23
CA ASN A 200 29.28 12.95 -4.06
C ASN A 200 29.65 14.28 -3.35
N TYR A 201 29.98 14.22 -2.06
CA TYR A 201 30.45 15.38 -1.28
C TYR A 201 31.86 15.16 -0.73
N SER A 202 32.54 16.26 -0.40
CA SER A 202 33.82 16.16 0.30
C SER A 202 33.61 15.73 1.75
N VAL A 203 34.53 14.90 2.25
CA VAL A 203 34.54 14.36 3.63
C VAL A 203 34.47 15.50 4.65
N SER A 204 35.25 16.58 4.44
CA SER A 204 35.29 17.73 5.33
C SER A 204 33.98 18.52 5.35
N TYR A 205 33.31 18.65 4.20
CA TYR A 205 32.03 19.34 4.11
C TYR A 205 30.92 18.54 4.82
N LEU A 206 30.85 17.23 4.57
CA LEU A 206 29.91 16.34 5.27
C LEU A 206 30.16 16.35 6.78
N ALA A 207 31.41 16.22 7.23
CA ALA A 207 31.73 16.23 8.67
C ALA A 207 31.28 17.52 9.37
N LYS A 208 31.56 18.67 8.74
CA LYS A 208 31.21 19.98 9.28
C LYS A 208 29.69 20.16 9.33
N GLN A 209 29.01 19.87 8.24
CA GLN A 209 27.56 20.04 8.16
C GLN A 209 26.81 19.06 9.06
N PHE A 210 27.21 17.79 9.07
CA PHE A 210 26.60 16.76 9.90
C PHE A 210 26.75 17.11 11.39
N LYS A 211 27.94 17.54 11.84
CA LYS A 211 28.16 17.96 13.22
C LYS A 211 27.38 19.23 13.58
N SER A 212 27.32 20.20 12.67
CA SER A 212 26.58 21.44 12.89
C SER A 212 25.07 21.22 13.03
N ARG A 213 24.52 20.26 12.29
CA ARG A 213 23.08 19.97 12.27
C ARG A 213 22.64 18.97 13.33
N THR A 214 23.40 17.91 13.55
CA THR A 214 23.04 16.81 14.47
C THR A 214 23.63 16.96 15.87
N GLY A 215 24.52 17.93 16.08
CA GLY A 215 25.25 18.12 17.33
C GLY A 215 26.29 17.03 17.65
N SER A 216 26.51 16.05 16.76
CA SER A 216 27.43 14.93 16.96
C SER A 216 28.17 14.55 15.68
N SER A 217 29.28 13.82 15.78
CA SER A 217 29.93 13.32 14.56
C SER A 217 29.08 12.23 13.91
N LEU A 218 29.28 12.01 12.61
CA LEU A 218 28.60 10.95 11.86
C LEU A 218 28.85 9.56 12.48
N ILE A 219 30.06 9.31 12.96
CA ILE A 219 30.42 8.04 13.61
C ILE A 219 29.76 7.92 14.98
N ASP A 220 29.70 8.99 15.77
CA ASP A 220 28.98 8.96 17.06
C ASP A 220 27.48 8.71 16.84
N TYR A 221 26.91 9.29 15.79
CA TYR A 221 25.52 9.07 15.39
C TYR A 221 25.27 7.61 14.98
N LEU A 222 26.13 7.04 14.13
CA LEU A 222 26.10 5.62 13.75
C LEU A 222 26.19 4.70 14.98
N ILE A 223 27.09 4.99 15.92
CA ILE A 223 27.24 4.21 17.16
C ILE A 223 25.93 4.21 17.95
N ARG A 224 25.25 5.36 18.07
CA ARG A 224 23.95 5.45 18.75
C ARG A 224 22.87 4.62 18.05
N VAL A 225 22.79 4.71 16.71
CA VAL A 225 21.84 3.91 15.91
C VAL A 225 22.07 2.41 16.15
N ARG A 226 23.32 1.95 16.07
CA ARG A 226 23.67 0.53 16.29
C ARG A 226 23.34 0.07 17.71
N VAL A 227 23.62 0.88 18.73
CA VAL A 227 23.30 0.55 20.12
C VAL A 227 21.78 0.53 20.34
N ASP A 228 21.01 1.45 19.76
CA ASP A 228 19.54 1.42 19.84
C ASP A 228 18.95 0.15 19.21
N LYS A 229 19.44 -0.24 18.03
CA LYS A 229 19.04 -1.50 17.38
C LYS A 229 19.42 -2.72 18.21
N ALA A 230 20.62 -2.73 18.80
CA ALA A 230 21.04 -3.79 19.70
C ALA A 230 20.14 -3.86 20.94
N CYS A 231 19.78 -2.73 21.55
CA CYS A 231 18.84 -2.69 22.68
C CYS A 231 17.48 -3.31 22.35
N ARG A 232 16.98 -3.15 21.11
CA ARG A 232 15.73 -3.79 20.68
C ARG A 232 15.88 -5.29 20.58
N LEU A 233 16.93 -5.77 19.92
CA LEU A 233 17.21 -7.20 19.79
C LEU A 233 17.39 -7.87 21.16
N LEU A 234 18.11 -7.22 22.09
CA LEU A 234 18.31 -7.70 23.46
C LEU A 234 17.01 -7.79 24.29
N ARG A 235 15.94 -7.07 23.88
CA ARG A 235 14.63 -7.07 24.56
C ARG A 235 13.63 -8.03 23.93
N GLN A 236 13.72 -8.23 22.63
CA GLN A 236 12.68 -8.88 21.82
C GLN A 236 13.05 -10.30 21.39
N THR A 237 14.31 -10.69 21.55
CA THR A 237 14.84 -11.96 21.03
C THR A 237 15.78 -12.62 22.03
N ASP A 238 15.98 -13.92 21.87
CA ASP A 238 16.92 -14.72 22.66
C ASP A 238 18.31 -14.84 22.01
N LEU A 239 18.58 -14.07 20.95
CA LEU A 239 19.86 -14.06 20.22
C LEU A 239 21.04 -13.96 21.18
N SER A 240 22.12 -14.68 20.92
CA SER A 240 23.37 -14.55 21.69
C SER A 240 23.96 -13.14 21.56
N LEU A 241 24.82 -12.73 22.51
CA LEU A 241 25.49 -11.43 22.42
C LEU A 241 26.36 -11.29 21.16
N GLN A 242 26.88 -12.41 20.65
CA GLN A 242 27.67 -12.46 19.42
C GLN A 242 26.81 -12.23 18.18
N GLU A 243 25.63 -12.85 18.10
CA GLU A 243 24.67 -12.63 17.00
C GLU A 243 24.12 -11.20 17.00
N VAL A 244 23.83 -10.65 18.19
CA VAL A 244 23.41 -9.24 18.32
C VAL A 244 24.52 -8.28 17.88
N ALA A 245 25.78 -8.56 18.25
CA ALA A 245 26.91 -7.73 17.81
C ALA A 245 27.07 -7.76 16.28
N ALA A 246 27.00 -8.95 15.68
CA ALA A 246 27.13 -9.14 14.25
C ALA A 246 25.99 -8.43 13.47
N SER A 247 24.74 -8.56 13.91
CA SER A 247 23.58 -7.99 13.22
C SER A 247 23.53 -6.45 13.24
N VAL A 248 24.21 -5.82 14.20
CA VAL A 248 24.34 -4.35 14.25
C VAL A 248 25.69 -3.84 13.71
N GLY A 249 26.46 -4.68 13.03
CA GLY A 249 27.69 -4.30 12.33
C GLY A 249 28.95 -4.24 13.20
N TYR A 250 29.02 -5.02 14.28
CA TYR A 250 30.22 -5.22 15.09
C TYR A 250 30.68 -6.68 15.05
N PRO A 251 31.68 -7.01 14.22
CA PRO A 251 32.22 -8.37 14.16
C PRO A 251 32.99 -8.77 15.43
N ASP A 252 33.55 -7.80 16.16
CA ASP A 252 34.26 -8.01 17.42
C ASP A 252 33.32 -7.79 18.63
N LEU A 253 33.03 -8.88 19.34
CA LEU A 253 32.15 -8.87 20.52
C LEU A 253 32.71 -8.02 21.68
N SER A 254 34.03 -8.04 21.89
CA SER A 254 34.67 -7.28 22.98
C SER A 254 34.57 -5.78 22.74
N TYR A 255 34.76 -5.37 21.49
CA TYR A 255 34.59 -4.00 21.04
C TYR A 255 33.13 -3.55 21.18
N PHE A 256 32.18 -4.38 20.75
CA PHE A 256 30.75 -4.13 20.92
C PHE A 256 30.37 -3.92 22.38
N ILE A 257 30.77 -4.81 23.29
CA ILE A 257 30.46 -4.70 24.73
C ILE A 257 30.98 -3.38 25.30
N ARG A 258 32.20 -2.98 24.92
CA ARG A 258 32.81 -1.72 25.37
C ARG A 258 32.06 -0.50 24.86
N ILE A 259 31.70 -0.48 23.57
CA ILE A 259 30.95 0.62 22.96
C ILE A 259 29.52 0.69 23.50
N PHE A 260 28.85 -0.45 23.63
CA PHE A 260 27.51 -0.55 24.19
C PHE A 260 27.49 -0.03 25.62
N LYS A 261 28.41 -0.47 26.49
CA LYS A 261 28.52 0.03 27.87
C LYS A 261 28.78 1.54 27.92
N LYS A 262 29.64 2.05 27.03
CA LYS A 262 29.93 3.48 26.94
C LYS A 262 28.70 4.31 26.56
N THR A 263 27.83 3.77 25.70
CA THR A 263 26.66 4.50 25.17
C THR A 263 25.39 4.28 26.01
N ALA A 264 25.14 3.05 26.46
CA ALA A 264 23.94 2.65 27.20
C ALA A 264 24.12 2.69 28.74
N GLY A 265 25.34 2.85 29.23
CA GLY A 265 25.66 2.93 30.67
C GLY A 265 25.89 1.57 31.36
N GLU A 266 25.39 0.48 30.78
CA GLU A 266 25.51 -0.89 31.30
C GLU A 266 25.92 -1.88 30.20
N THR A 267 26.38 -3.08 30.57
CA THR A 267 26.76 -4.09 29.56
C THR A 267 25.54 -4.70 28.86
N PRO A 268 25.66 -5.18 27.61
CA PRO A 268 24.56 -5.85 26.89
C PRO A 268 23.88 -6.97 27.69
N GLY A 269 24.65 -7.76 28.45
CA GLY A 269 24.13 -8.84 29.29
C GLY A 269 23.34 -8.32 30.50
N GLN A 270 23.82 -7.25 31.15
CA GLN A 270 23.09 -6.59 32.25
C GLN A 270 21.79 -5.96 31.76
N PHE A 271 21.83 -5.29 30.60
CA PHE A 271 20.67 -4.69 29.95
C PHE A 271 19.58 -5.74 29.66
N ARG A 272 19.96 -6.92 29.15
CA ARG A 272 19.02 -8.03 28.91
C ARG A 272 18.37 -8.54 30.19
N ALA A 273 19.17 -8.75 31.24
CA ALA A 273 18.66 -9.21 32.53
C ALA A 273 17.68 -8.19 33.17
N GLY A 274 17.97 -6.89 33.04
CA GLY A 274 17.08 -5.82 33.50
C GLY A 274 15.77 -5.70 32.71
N ALA A 275 15.81 -5.96 31.39
CA ALA A 275 14.62 -5.92 30.54
C ALA A 275 13.61 -7.05 30.85
N ALA A 276 14.10 -8.25 31.17
CA ALA A 276 13.25 -9.37 31.57
C ALA A 276 12.45 -9.09 32.86
N SER A 277 13.01 -8.27 33.77
CA SER A 277 12.35 -7.83 35.01
C SER A 277 11.28 -6.75 34.80
N LEU A 278 11.31 -6.00 33.69
CA LEU A 278 10.38 -4.89 33.40
C LEU A 278 9.17 -5.31 32.55
N ALA A 279 9.24 -6.46 31.86
CA ALA A 279 8.13 -7.00 31.08
C ALA A 279 6.94 -7.47 31.96
N ALA A 280 7.17 -7.73 33.24
CA ALA A 280 6.14 -8.23 34.18
C ALA A 280 5.18 -7.14 34.74
N GLY A 281 5.33 -5.86 34.36
CA GLY A 281 4.63 -4.76 35.04
C GLY A 281 3.98 -3.68 34.17
N ALA A 282 3.85 -3.87 32.86
CA ALA A 282 3.49 -2.77 31.93
C ALA A 282 2.13 -2.90 31.22
N ASP A 283 1.26 -3.84 31.61
CA ASP A 283 -0.14 -3.88 31.15
C ASP A 283 -1.06 -3.37 32.27
N CYS A 284 -1.22 -2.05 32.37
CA CYS A 284 -2.18 -1.43 33.28
C CYS A 284 -3.37 -0.85 32.49
N PRO A 285 -4.60 -1.42 32.63
CA PRO A 285 -5.73 -1.16 31.74
C PRO A 285 -6.65 -0.02 32.23
N THR A 286 -6.14 1.20 32.37
CA THR A 286 -6.94 2.30 32.94
C THR A 286 -6.97 3.58 32.10
N ASP A 287 -7.25 3.47 30.80
CA ASP A 287 -7.94 4.55 30.05
C ASP A 287 -8.67 3.98 28.82
N LYS A 288 -10.01 4.04 28.82
CA LYS A 288 -10.85 3.56 27.70
C LYS A 288 -11.03 4.64 26.63
N LEU A 289 -10.91 4.24 25.36
CA LEU A 289 -11.35 5.06 24.22
C LEU A 289 -12.85 5.35 24.31
N ARG A 290 -13.27 6.57 23.97
CA ARG A 290 -14.67 7.04 24.03
C ARG A 290 -15.65 6.30 23.09
N LEU A 291 -15.16 5.39 22.25
CA LEU A 291 -15.93 4.55 21.31
C LEU A 291 -15.97 3.06 21.71
N SER A 292 -15.66 2.71 22.96
CA SER A 292 -15.90 1.33 23.43
C SER A 292 -17.39 1.14 23.75
N ASP A 293 -18.14 0.47 22.87
CA ASP A 293 -19.54 0.06 23.08
C ASP A 293 -19.70 -1.07 24.11
N ALA A 294 -19.05 -0.93 25.27
CA ALA A 294 -19.40 -1.70 26.46
C ALA A 294 -20.28 -0.83 27.35
N GLU A 295 -21.56 -1.19 27.47
CA GLU A 295 -22.47 -0.60 28.45
C GLU A 295 -21.79 -0.56 29.83
N GLY A 296 -21.64 0.65 30.36
CA GLY A 296 -21.01 0.86 31.65
C GLY A 296 -21.89 0.30 32.77
N LYS A 297 -21.59 -0.91 33.24
CA LYS A 297 -21.94 -1.30 34.61
C LYS A 297 -21.15 -0.40 35.56
N ARG A 298 -21.87 0.51 36.23
CA ARG A 298 -21.39 1.17 37.44
C ARG A 298 -21.24 0.10 38.52
N GLU A 299 -20.03 -0.42 38.71
CA GLU A 299 -19.70 -1.08 39.96
C GLU A 299 -19.26 -0.01 40.96
N GLY A 300 -20.18 0.30 41.87
CA GLY A 300 -19.91 1.09 43.05
C GLY A 300 -19.00 0.31 44.01
N TYR A 301 -18.08 1.04 44.63
CA TYR A 301 -17.24 0.54 45.71
C TYR A 301 -18.09 0.14 46.93
N ILE A 302 -17.90 -1.11 47.39
CA ILE A 302 -18.17 -1.59 48.75
C ILE A 302 -16.94 -2.47 49.07
N GLY A 303 -15.92 -2.01 49.79
CA GLY A 303 -15.83 -1.92 51.27
C GLY A 303 -15.08 -3.17 51.81
N GLY A 304 -14.14 -3.17 52.74
CA GLY A 304 -13.29 -2.17 53.41
C GLY A 304 -11.85 -2.74 53.40
N VAL A 305 -10.84 -2.31 54.14
CA VAL A 305 -10.73 -1.70 55.47
C VAL A 305 -9.32 -1.10 55.54
N LEU A 306 -9.17 -0.11 56.44
CA LEU A 306 -7.99 0.63 56.90
C LEU A 306 -7.59 1.85 56.05
N GLU A 307 -7.39 3.03 56.61
CA GLU A 307 -7.82 3.70 57.84
C GLU A 307 -7.10 5.06 57.82
N ASN A 308 -7.74 6.09 58.38
CA ASN A 308 -7.10 7.27 58.99
C ASN A 308 -6.45 8.29 58.03
N HIS A 309 -6.66 9.61 58.14
CA HIS A 309 -7.47 10.41 59.03
C HIS A 309 -7.31 11.91 58.63
N TYR A 310 -8.22 12.73 59.17
CA TYR A 310 -8.12 14.17 59.44
C TYR A 310 -8.55 15.23 58.40
N GLN A 311 -9.77 15.72 58.70
CA GLN A 311 -10.18 17.11 58.98
C GLN A 311 -10.46 18.07 57.80
N TYR A 312 -11.72 18.44 57.54
CA TYR A 312 -12.61 19.41 58.23
C TYR A 312 -12.42 20.86 57.72
N LYS A 313 -13.35 21.38 56.88
CA LYS A 313 -14.44 22.30 57.27
C LYS A 313 -15.02 23.08 56.08
N ARG A 314 -16.37 23.11 56.09
CA ARG A 314 -17.30 24.21 55.73
C ARG A 314 -17.30 24.68 54.27
N GLY A 315 -18.45 24.86 53.64
CA GLY A 315 -19.83 24.81 54.13
C GLY A 315 -20.74 25.43 53.07
N ASP A 316 -21.97 24.91 53.00
CA ASP A 316 -23.23 25.66 52.85
C ASP A 316 -23.39 26.49 51.54
N ASP A 317 -24.46 26.41 50.74
CA ASP A 317 -25.82 25.95 50.95
C ASP A 317 -26.57 25.88 49.59
N LEU A 318 -27.37 24.80 49.42
CA LEU A 318 -28.80 24.76 49.01
C LEU A 318 -29.23 25.34 47.61
N PRO A 319 -30.49 25.12 47.12
CA PRO A 319 -30.91 23.92 46.40
C PRO A 319 -31.81 24.16 45.14
N MET A 320 -32.22 23.04 44.54
CA MET A 320 -33.21 22.76 43.47
C MET A 320 -34.53 23.57 43.40
N TYR A 321 -35.15 23.69 42.21
CA TYR A 321 -36.32 22.90 41.71
C TYR A 321 -36.80 23.44 40.32
N ARG A 322 -36.77 22.62 39.25
CA ARG A 322 -37.86 21.87 38.57
C ARG A 322 -38.85 22.64 37.66
N ASN A 323 -38.99 22.06 36.45
CA ASN A 323 -40.19 21.84 35.60
C ASN A 323 -41.10 23.05 35.27
N THR A 324 -41.58 23.24 34.03
CA THR A 324 -42.57 22.37 33.36
C THR A 324 -42.71 22.61 31.84
N ARG A 325 -43.34 21.60 31.23
CA ARG A 325 -43.69 21.30 29.84
C ARG A 325 -44.52 22.31 29.00
N LEU A 326 -44.28 22.21 27.69
CA LEU A 326 -45.15 22.20 26.48
C LEU A 326 -46.38 23.11 26.36
N THR A 327 -46.53 23.74 25.19
CA THR A 327 -47.73 23.60 24.32
C THR A 327 -47.46 23.88 22.84
N LEU A 328 -48.16 23.10 22.01
CA LEU A 328 -48.41 23.20 20.58
C LEU A 328 -48.69 24.65 20.11
N GLY A 329 -48.05 25.10 19.02
CA GLY A 329 -48.41 26.38 18.40
C GLY A 329 -47.80 26.69 17.03
N ALA A 330 -46.74 26.01 16.59
CA ALA A 330 -45.97 26.46 15.41
C ALA A 330 -45.90 25.44 14.25
N VAL A 331 -46.87 24.52 14.14
CA VAL A 331 -47.00 23.56 13.00
C VAL A 331 -47.97 24.08 11.91
N MET A 332 -48.42 25.33 12.02
CA MET A 332 -49.41 25.93 11.12
C MET A 332 -48.87 27.21 10.46
N LEU A 333 -47.69 27.16 9.82
CA LEU A 333 -47.20 28.30 9.02
C LEU A 333 -46.17 27.97 7.92
N LEU A 334 -46.00 26.70 7.53
CA LEU A 334 -45.07 26.34 6.45
C LEU A 334 -45.69 25.45 5.36
N CYS A 335 -46.99 25.63 5.11
CA CYS A 335 -47.73 24.99 4.01
C CYS A 335 -48.26 25.99 2.97
N LEU A 336 -47.66 27.18 2.81
CA LEU A 336 -48.17 28.18 1.87
C LEU A 336 -47.05 28.87 1.06
N SER A 337 -46.35 28.12 0.22
CA SER A 337 -45.55 28.72 -0.87
C SER A 337 -45.27 27.80 -2.06
N ILE A 338 -46.11 26.78 -2.28
CA ILE A 338 -46.28 26.22 -3.62
C ILE A 338 -47.58 26.78 -4.15
N MET A 339 -47.50 27.73 -5.09
CA MET A 339 -48.37 27.89 -6.28
C MET A 339 -48.27 29.33 -6.80
N LEU A 340 -47.78 29.47 -8.05
CA LEU A 340 -48.29 30.33 -9.14
C LEU A 340 -47.23 31.04 -10.01
N SER A 341 -47.46 30.88 -11.32
CA SER A 341 -47.03 31.64 -12.52
C SER A 341 -45.69 31.22 -13.15
N ALA A 342 -45.60 30.47 -14.26
CA ALA A 342 -46.32 30.37 -15.55
C ALA A 342 -45.93 31.41 -16.64
N CYS A 343 -45.21 30.91 -17.66
CA CYS A 343 -45.32 31.11 -19.14
C CYS A 343 -44.95 32.44 -19.88
N THR A 344 -43.82 32.40 -20.66
CA THR A 344 -43.58 32.66 -22.14
C THR A 344 -44.08 33.95 -22.88
N PRO A 345 -43.65 34.31 -24.15
CA PRO A 345 -42.42 34.12 -24.99
C PRO A 345 -41.96 35.33 -25.91
N ALA A 346 -40.96 35.09 -26.82
CA ALA A 346 -40.66 35.70 -28.16
C ALA A 346 -39.88 37.05 -28.25
N ALA A 347 -39.09 37.45 -29.28
CA ALA A 347 -38.43 36.89 -30.48
C ALA A 347 -37.55 37.99 -31.18
N GLY A 348 -36.58 37.58 -32.04
CA GLY A 348 -35.96 38.33 -33.17
C GLY A 348 -34.73 39.23 -32.87
N ASN A 349 -33.75 39.46 -33.75
CA ASN A 349 -33.38 38.93 -35.09
C ASN A 349 -31.96 39.46 -35.48
N VAL A 350 -31.13 38.60 -36.11
CA VAL A 350 -30.31 38.79 -37.35
C VAL A 350 -29.15 39.83 -37.47
N ASN A 351 -27.94 39.32 -37.79
CA ASN A 351 -27.04 39.59 -38.97
C ASN A 351 -25.67 38.84 -38.75
N LEU A 352 -25.11 37.90 -39.55
CA LEU A 352 -24.68 37.82 -40.98
C LEU A 352 -23.62 38.90 -41.34
N VAL A 353 -22.39 38.69 -41.89
CA VAL A 353 -21.71 37.64 -42.71
C VAL A 353 -20.13 37.77 -42.54
N PRO A 354 -19.18 37.24 -43.38
CA PRO A 354 -18.23 36.17 -43.00
C PRO A 354 -16.72 36.50 -43.29
N ASP A 355 -15.88 35.45 -43.32
CA ASP A 355 -14.83 35.15 -44.35
C ASP A 355 -13.39 34.96 -43.81
N ARG A 356 -12.87 33.72 -43.83
CA ARG A 356 -11.84 33.24 -44.80
C ARG A 356 -11.12 31.98 -44.32
N ALA A 357 -11.00 31.06 -45.28
CA ALA A 357 -10.14 29.88 -45.26
C ALA A 357 -8.65 30.23 -45.37
N VAL A 358 -7.80 29.35 -44.83
CA VAL A 358 -6.46 29.06 -45.37
C VAL A 358 -6.22 27.55 -45.26
N GLU A 359 -6.22 26.86 -46.40
CA GLU A 359 -5.43 25.65 -46.63
C GLU A 359 -3.98 26.06 -46.94
N ALA A 360 -3.00 25.27 -46.50
CA ALA A 360 -1.80 24.95 -47.28
C ALA A 360 -0.92 23.90 -46.57
N THR A 361 -1.06 22.66 -47.05
CA THR A 361 0.00 21.78 -47.58
C THR A 361 1.23 21.37 -46.76
N ALA A 362 1.41 20.06 -46.79
CA ALA A 362 2.52 19.22 -46.35
C ALA A 362 3.82 19.33 -47.18
N ALA A 363 4.84 18.59 -46.69
CA ALA A 363 6.03 18.00 -47.33
C ALA A 363 7.36 18.49 -46.71
N ALA A 364 8.36 17.66 -46.38
CA ALA A 364 8.52 16.21 -46.54
C ALA A 364 9.71 15.69 -45.70
N GLN A 365 9.53 14.44 -45.24
CA GLN A 365 10.43 13.27 -45.29
C GLN A 365 11.90 13.36 -44.85
N THR A 366 12.28 12.39 -44.00
CA THR A 366 13.44 11.54 -44.29
C THR A 366 13.10 10.06 -44.03
N ALA A 367 13.63 9.23 -44.94
CA ALA A 367 13.40 7.82 -45.26
C ALA A 367 13.44 6.75 -44.14
N GLY A 368 12.62 5.70 -44.35
CA GLY A 368 12.82 4.35 -43.81
C GLY A 368 11.68 3.39 -44.18
N GLN A 369 11.83 2.63 -45.28
CA GLN A 369 11.00 1.49 -45.76
C GLN A 369 9.47 1.58 -45.57
N GLU A 370 8.71 1.75 -46.68
CA GLU A 370 7.25 1.60 -46.70
C GLU A 370 6.84 0.21 -46.17
N SER A 371 6.47 0.14 -44.91
CA SER A 371 5.65 -0.95 -44.40
C SER A 371 4.23 -0.72 -44.93
N SER A 372 3.70 -1.69 -45.68
CA SER A 372 2.28 -1.67 -46.04
C SER A 372 1.47 -1.62 -44.74
N VAL A 373 0.57 -0.64 -44.63
CA VAL A 373 -0.30 -0.46 -43.47
C VAL A 373 -1.69 -1.05 -43.72
N ARG A 374 -2.35 -1.51 -42.66
CA ARG A 374 -3.75 -1.96 -42.67
C ARG A 374 -4.53 -1.27 -41.57
N SER A 375 -5.83 -1.10 -41.77
CA SER A 375 -6.72 -0.61 -40.70
C SER A 375 -7.03 -1.75 -39.72
N PHE A 376 -7.06 -1.44 -38.43
CA PHE A 376 -7.43 -2.34 -37.35
C PHE A 376 -8.28 -1.59 -36.32
N THR A 377 -9.35 -2.22 -35.82
CA THR A 377 -10.18 -1.66 -34.76
C THR A 377 -9.81 -2.32 -33.44
N ASP A 378 -9.36 -1.52 -32.48
CA ASP A 378 -8.87 -2.00 -31.19
C ASP A 378 -10.01 -2.33 -30.19
N SER A 379 -9.68 -2.86 -29.01
CA SER A 379 -10.69 -3.27 -28.02
C SER A 379 -11.48 -2.10 -27.40
N GLN A 380 -11.02 -0.86 -27.58
CA GLN A 380 -11.71 0.38 -27.14
C GLN A 380 -12.53 1.00 -28.29
N GLY A 381 -12.45 0.44 -29.49
CA GLY A 381 -13.16 0.92 -30.68
C GLY A 381 -12.39 1.99 -31.47
N HIS A 382 -11.10 2.18 -31.22
CA HIS A 382 -10.27 3.08 -32.02
C HIS A 382 -9.93 2.44 -33.37
N GLU A 383 -10.05 3.19 -34.47
CA GLU A 383 -9.51 2.79 -35.77
C GLU A 383 -8.04 3.23 -35.87
N VAL A 384 -7.15 2.25 -35.98
CA VAL A 384 -5.69 2.44 -35.98
C VAL A 384 -5.10 1.90 -37.28
N SER A 385 -4.25 2.70 -37.93
CA SER A 385 -3.47 2.24 -39.08
C SER A 385 -2.17 1.59 -38.59
N ILE A 386 -2.10 0.26 -38.66
CA ILE A 386 -0.97 -0.53 -38.16
C ILE A 386 -0.15 -1.15 -39.30
N PRO A 387 1.17 -1.38 -39.12
CA PRO A 387 1.97 -2.12 -40.08
C PRO A 387 1.45 -3.54 -40.29
N VAL A 388 1.45 -4.05 -41.52
CA VAL A 388 1.14 -5.46 -41.81
C VAL A 388 2.16 -6.41 -41.18
N GLN A 389 3.41 -5.98 -41.04
CA GLN A 389 4.49 -6.71 -40.36
C GLN A 389 5.30 -5.74 -39.49
N PRO A 390 4.95 -5.56 -38.22
CA PRO A 390 5.69 -4.68 -37.32
C PRO A 390 7.05 -5.30 -36.98
N ARG A 391 8.08 -4.47 -36.85
CA ARG A 391 9.47 -4.87 -36.58
C ARG A 391 10.01 -4.31 -35.27
N ARG A 392 9.47 -3.20 -34.79
CA ARG A 392 9.89 -2.51 -33.57
C ARG A 392 8.69 -2.39 -32.64
N VAL A 393 8.31 -3.54 -32.08
CA VAL A 393 7.13 -3.67 -31.23
C VAL A 393 7.46 -3.27 -29.80
N ILE A 394 6.61 -2.45 -29.20
CA ILE A 394 6.59 -2.22 -27.75
C ILE A 394 5.38 -2.91 -27.15
N LEU A 395 5.56 -3.51 -25.97
CA LEU A 395 4.48 -4.13 -25.20
C LEU A 395 4.36 -3.51 -23.80
N GLN A 396 3.21 -2.90 -23.54
CA GLN A 396 2.74 -2.52 -22.21
C GLN A 396 1.77 -3.58 -21.70
N GLY A 397 2.12 -4.32 -20.64
CA GLY A 397 1.28 -5.38 -20.08
C GLY A 397 2.03 -6.69 -19.85
N ASN A 398 1.28 -7.76 -19.58
CA ASN A 398 1.80 -9.06 -19.16
C ASN A 398 1.83 -10.13 -20.28
N SER A 399 1.59 -9.76 -21.54
CA SER A 399 1.49 -10.66 -22.69
C SER A 399 2.80 -10.89 -23.46
N ILE A 400 3.97 -10.74 -22.80
CA ILE A 400 5.27 -10.88 -23.47
C ILE A 400 5.46 -12.29 -24.02
N GLY A 401 4.98 -13.28 -23.26
CA GLY A 401 5.01 -14.69 -23.66
C GLY A 401 4.30 -14.98 -24.97
N ASP A 402 3.24 -14.23 -25.28
CA ASP A 402 2.49 -14.39 -26.51
C ASP A 402 3.28 -13.86 -27.72
N LEU A 403 3.91 -12.69 -27.57
CA LEU A 403 4.77 -12.14 -28.62
C LEU A 403 5.97 -13.03 -28.90
N LEU A 404 6.65 -13.50 -27.84
CA LEU A 404 7.80 -14.38 -27.98
C LEU A 404 7.41 -15.73 -28.60
N ALA A 405 6.25 -16.31 -28.25
CA ALA A 405 5.74 -17.52 -28.90
C ALA A 405 5.49 -17.32 -30.40
N LEU A 406 5.00 -16.14 -30.78
CA LEU A 406 4.85 -15.74 -32.17
C LEU A 406 6.19 -15.38 -32.83
N GLY A 407 7.32 -15.45 -32.14
CA GLY A 407 8.63 -15.07 -32.67
C GLY A 407 8.75 -13.58 -32.95
N ILE A 408 8.12 -12.75 -32.12
CA ILE A 408 8.26 -11.30 -32.07
C ILE A 408 9.06 -10.94 -30.81
N GLU A 409 10.25 -10.38 -31.01
CA GLU A 409 11.06 -9.83 -29.93
C GLU A 409 10.74 -8.34 -29.77
N PRO A 410 10.06 -7.93 -28.69
CA PRO A 410 9.77 -6.51 -28.48
C PRO A 410 11.06 -5.72 -28.19
N VAL A 411 11.11 -4.47 -28.65
CA VAL A 411 12.23 -3.54 -28.37
C VAL A 411 12.07 -2.83 -27.03
N GLY A 412 10.85 -2.79 -26.50
CA GLY A 412 10.53 -2.21 -25.20
C GLY A 412 9.38 -2.94 -24.53
N VAL A 413 9.50 -3.13 -23.22
CA VAL A 413 8.57 -3.92 -22.40
C VAL A 413 8.43 -3.33 -21.00
N ASP A 414 7.30 -3.59 -20.36
CA ASP A 414 7.15 -3.38 -18.91
C ASP A 414 7.79 -4.54 -18.14
N ARG A 415 9.01 -4.34 -17.63
CA ARG A 415 9.79 -5.45 -17.03
C ARG A 415 9.22 -6.00 -15.73
N ARG A 416 8.26 -5.30 -15.10
CA ARG A 416 7.59 -5.77 -13.88
C ARG A 416 6.86 -7.10 -14.08
N PHE A 417 6.49 -7.42 -15.31
CA PHE A 417 5.82 -8.69 -15.67
C PHE A 417 6.78 -9.77 -16.14
N ILE A 418 8.07 -9.47 -16.24
CA ILE A 418 9.12 -10.43 -16.62
C ILE A 418 9.88 -10.88 -15.38
N GLU A 419 10.27 -9.93 -14.53
CA GLU A 419 10.93 -10.20 -13.26
C GLU A 419 10.03 -11.07 -12.36
N GLY A 420 10.50 -12.27 -11.98
CA GLY A 420 9.75 -13.22 -11.16
C GLY A 420 8.68 -14.03 -11.91
N SER A 421 8.61 -13.93 -13.24
CA SER A 421 7.80 -14.84 -14.07
C SER A 421 8.61 -16.10 -14.44
N ALA A 422 7.92 -17.13 -14.96
CA ALA A 422 8.58 -18.32 -15.51
C ALA A 422 9.59 -17.98 -16.62
N TYR A 423 9.49 -16.79 -17.21
CA TYR A 423 10.42 -16.28 -18.23
C TYR A 423 11.75 -15.81 -17.72
N SER A 424 11.85 -15.35 -16.48
CA SER A 424 13.08 -14.74 -15.96
C SER A 424 14.31 -15.64 -16.09
N GLU A 425 14.12 -16.97 -16.04
CA GLU A 425 15.19 -17.97 -16.24
C GLU A 425 15.59 -18.17 -17.70
N TYR A 426 14.71 -17.79 -18.65
CA TYR A 426 14.88 -17.97 -20.10
C TYR A 426 14.98 -16.63 -20.86
N GLU A 427 14.91 -15.50 -20.15
CA GLU A 427 14.88 -14.16 -20.73
C GLU A 427 16.24 -13.82 -21.34
N GLN A 428 16.31 -13.83 -22.68
CA GLN A 428 17.44 -13.33 -23.45
C GLN A 428 17.10 -12.05 -24.22
N THR A 429 15.90 -11.49 -24.00
CA THR A 429 15.44 -10.34 -24.78
C THR A 429 16.28 -9.08 -24.45
N PRO A 430 16.79 -8.38 -25.47
CA PRO A 430 17.46 -7.10 -25.28
C PRO A 430 16.49 -5.93 -25.02
N ALA A 431 15.18 -6.21 -24.86
CA ALA A 431 14.14 -5.21 -24.68
C ALA A 431 14.45 -4.24 -23.52
N GLU A 432 14.27 -2.95 -23.78
CA GLU A 432 14.42 -1.92 -22.75
C GLU A 432 13.20 -1.84 -21.83
N ASP A 433 13.43 -1.50 -20.56
CA ASP A 433 12.34 -1.24 -19.62
C ASP A 433 11.69 0.11 -19.91
N ILE A 434 10.44 0.10 -20.39
CA ILE A 434 9.65 1.30 -20.63
C ILE A 434 9.07 1.88 -19.33
N GLY A 435 9.09 1.13 -18.23
CA GLY A 435 8.64 1.54 -16.90
C GLY A 435 7.12 1.60 -16.72
N PHE A 436 6.69 1.96 -15.51
CA PHE A 436 5.29 2.20 -15.18
C PHE A 436 5.09 3.41 -14.26
N PRO A 437 4.25 4.40 -14.63
CA PRO A 437 3.63 4.58 -15.95
C PRO A 437 4.65 4.62 -17.10
N THR A 438 4.19 4.46 -18.34
CA THR A 438 5.09 4.32 -19.50
C THR A 438 5.90 5.59 -19.70
N ASN A 439 7.24 5.44 -19.76
CA ASN A 439 8.15 6.55 -19.99
C ASN A 439 8.15 6.93 -21.48
N LEU A 440 7.49 8.04 -21.81
CA LEU A 440 7.35 8.54 -23.18
C LEU A 440 8.69 8.90 -23.85
N GLU A 441 9.70 9.35 -23.09
CA GLU A 441 11.03 9.65 -23.65
C GLU A 441 11.74 8.37 -24.09
N LYS A 442 11.66 7.31 -23.28
CA LYS A 442 12.17 5.99 -23.65
C LYS A 442 11.41 5.41 -24.84
N LEU A 443 10.09 5.51 -24.82
CA LEU A 443 9.24 5.04 -25.92
C LEU A 443 9.63 5.73 -27.24
N LEU A 444 9.81 7.06 -27.22
CA LEU A 444 10.27 7.82 -28.38
C LEU A 444 11.67 7.42 -28.85
N ALA A 445 12.62 7.22 -27.92
CA ALA A 445 13.98 6.82 -28.23
C ALA A 445 14.07 5.41 -28.85
N LEU A 446 13.10 4.55 -28.56
CA LEU A 446 13.00 3.22 -29.13
C LEU A 446 12.42 3.20 -30.55
N GLU A 447 11.96 4.34 -31.09
CA GLU A 447 11.41 4.46 -32.46
C GLU A 447 10.48 3.28 -32.85
N PRO A 448 9.42 3.00 -32.07
CA PRO A 448 8.53 1.87 -32.33
C PRO A 448 7.70 2.09 -33.60
N ASP A 449 7.43 0.99 -34.33
CA ASP A 449 6.48 0.99 -35.44
C ASP A 449 5.09 0.45 -35.04
N LEU A 450 4.98 -0.09 -33.82
CA LEU A 450 3.73 -0.52 -33.20
C LEU A 450 3.88 -0.59 -31.66
N THR A 451 2.90 -0.07 -30.93
CA THR A 451 2.81 -0.20 -29.47
C THR A 451 1.53 -0.95 -29.09
N LEU A 452 1.65 -2.07 -28.39
CA LEU A 452 0.53 -2.84 -27.83
C LEU A 452 0.29 -2.42 -26.38
N LEU A 453 -0.94 -2.05 -26.06
CA LEU A 453 -1.38 -1.59 -24.74
C LEU A 453 -2.37 -2.59 -24.14
N GLY A 454 -1.93 -3.35 -23.14
CA GLY A 454 -2.78 -4.30 -22.40
C GLY A 454 -3.64 -3.62 -21.31
N TYR A 455 -3.34 -2.37 -20.98
CA TYR A 455 -4.17 -1.51 -20.12
C TYR A 455 -3.99 -0.05 -20.54
N VAL A 456 -4.96 0.79 -20.20
CA VAL A 456 -4.94 2.24 -20.51
C VAL A 456 -5.00 3.02 -19.20
N LEU A 457 -4.02 3.90 -18.97
CA LEU A 457 -4.08 4.91 -17.92
C LEU A 457 -4.64 6.23 -18.48
N ASP A 458 -5.27 7.04 -17.64
CA ASP A 458 -5.89 8.31 -18.07
C ASP A 458 -4.88 9.19 -18.83
N LYS A 459 -5.26 9.58 -20.06
CA LYS A 459 -4.48 10.41 -21.01
C LYS A 459 -3.19 9.79 -21.56
N GLU A 460 -2.85 8.55 -21.20
CA GLU A 460 -1.63 7.89 -21.67
C GLU A 460 -1.73 7.47 -23.14
N TYR A 461 -2.91 6.98 -23.57
CA TYR A 461 -3.16 6.57 -24.96
C TYR A 461 -2.86 7.69 -25.96
N ASP A 462 -3.38 8.89 -25.73
CA ASP A 462 -3.24 10.02 -26.66
C ASP A 462 -1.77 10.44 -26.84
N GLU A 463 -0.94 10.33 -25.81
CA GLU A 463 0.48 10.66 -25.90
C GLU A 463 1.28 9.55 -26.60
N ILE A 464 0.97 8.27 -26.34
CA ILE A 464 1.62 7.14 -27.02
C ILE A 464 1.25 7.12 -28.51
N ALA A 465 -0.01 7.40 -28.85
CA ALA A 465 -0.50 7.45 -30.22
C ALA A 465 0.17 8.56 -31.07
N LYS A 466 0.75 9.60 -30.44
CA LYS A 466 1.56 10.61 -31.12
C LYS A 466 2.96 10.10 -31.52
N ILE A 467 3.42 9.02 -30.90
CA ILE A 467 4.77 8.46 -31.10
C ILE A 467 4.74 7.30 -32.09
N SER A 468 3.76 6.39 -31.97
CA SER A 468 3.58 5.25 -32.88
C SER A 468 2.13 4.77 -32.91
N PRO A 469 1.72 3.97 -33.91
CA PRO A 469 0.43 3.29 -33.89
C PRO A 469 0.25 2.52 -32.57
N ALA A 470 -0.76 2.92 -31.79
CA ALA A 470 -1.04 2.35 -30.48
C ALA A 470 -2.31 1.51 -30.54
N VAL A 471 -2.24 0.23 -30.18
CA VAL A 471 -3.37 -0.68 -30.19
C VAL A 471 -3.68 -1.13 -28.78
N VAL A 472 -4.90 -0.86 -28.32
CA VAL A 472 -5.39 -1.42 -27.06
C VAL A 472 -5.97 -2.81 -27.30
N PHE A 473 -5.50 -3.79 -26.53
CA PHE A 473 -6.05 -5.14 -26.54
C PHE A 473 -6.48 -5.55 -25.13
N ASP A 474 -7.50 -6.39 -25.04
CA ASP A 474 -7.98 -6.89 -23.76
C ASP A 474 -7.07 -8.03 -23.27
N GLN A 475 -6.06 -7.68 -22.48
CA GLN A 475 -5.13 -8.66 -21.90
C GLN A 475 -5.79 -9.61 -20.89
N SER A 476 -7.00 -9.30 -20.41
CA SER A 476 -7.71 -10.14 -19.44
C SER A 476 -8.42 -11.34 -20.09
N LYS A 477 -8.50 -11.35 -21.43
CA LYS A 477 -9.11 -12.45 -22.17
C LYS A 477 -8.32 -13.75 -22.02
N PRO A 478 -9.00 -14.90 -21.98
CA PRO A 478 -8.33 -16.20 -22.00
C PRO A 478 -7.38 -16.33 -23.20
N LEU A 479 -6.31 -17.11 -23.04
CA LEU A 479 -5.30 -17.37 -24.08
C LEU A 479 -5.91 -17.71 -25.45
N SER A 480 -6.98 -18.52 -25.47
CA SER A 480 -7.69 -18.95 -26.68
C SER A 480 -8.40 -17.81 -27.43
N GLU A 481 -8.78 -16.74 -26.73
CA GLU A 481 -9.39 -15.54 -27.33
C GLU A 481 -8.34 -14.46 -27.60
N ARG A 482 -7.33 -14.34 -26.73
CA ARG A 482 -6.33 -13.27 -26.75
C ARG A 482 -5.23 -13.51 -27.78
N LEU A 483 -4.69 -14.73 -27.90
CA LEU A 483 -3.58 -15.01 -28.81
C LEU A 483 -3.93 -14.80 -30.29
N PRO A 484 -5.14 -15.17 -30.78
CA PRO A 484 -5.53 -14.87 -32.15
C PRO A 484 -5.58 -13.37 -32.45
N VAL A 485 -6.05 -12.54 -31.49
CA VAL A 485 -6.08 -11.08 -31.61
C VAL A 485 -4.67 -10.51 -31.68
N ILE A 486 -3.77 -10.94 -30.78
CA ILE A 486 -2.35 -10.53 -30.82
C ILE A 486 -1.72 -10.97 -32.14
N GLY A 487 -1.97 -12.22 -32.57
CA GLY A 487 -1.52 -12.76 -33.85
C GLY A 487 -2.00 -11.92 -35.02
N GLU A 488 -3.25 -11.49 -35.03
CA GLU A 488 -3.77 -10.56 -36.03
C GLU A 488 -2.97 -9.25 -36.01
N ILE A 489 -2.88 -8.59 -34.84
CA ILE A 489 -2.19 -7.30 -34.64
C ILE A 489 -0.76 -7.32 -35.20
N VAL A 490 -0.01 -8.41 -34.95
CA VAL A 490 1.40 -8.53 -35.39
C VAL A 490 1.59 -9.23 -36.74
N GLY A 491 0.50 -9.53 -37.46
CA GLY A 491 0.55 -10.15 -38.79
C GLY A 491 0.94 -11.64 -38.79
N LYS A 492 0.68 -12.35 -37.69
CA LYS A 492 0.97 -13.77 -37.46
C LYS A 492 -0.25 -14.57 -37.00
N GLN A 493 -1.40 -14.33 -37.65
CA GLN A 493 -2.65 -14.98 -37.29
C GLN A 493 -2.60 -16.51 -37.48
N ALA A 494 -2.04 -16.99 -38.59
CA ALA A 494 -1.95 -18.43 -38.85
C ALA A 494 -1.03 -19.13 -37.85
N GLU A 495 0.06 -18.50 -37.46
CA GLU A 495 0.98 -18.99 -36.43
C GLU A 495 0.31 -19.01 -35.05
N ALA A 496 -0.48 -17.99 -34.70
CA ALA A 496 -1.27 -17.97 -33.47
C ALA A 496 -2.27 -19.15 -33.41
N GLU A 497 -3.00 -19.40 -34.50
CA GLU A 497 -3.94 -20.52 -34.61
C GLU A 497 -3.21 -21.88 -34.49
N GLN A 498 -2.05 -22.02 -35.14
CA GLN A 498 -1.24 -23.23 -35.05
C GLN A 498 -0.70 -23.46 -33.63
N LEU A 499 -0.19 -22.42 -32.97
CA LEU A 499 0.32 -22.51 -31.60
C LEU A 499 -0.77 -22.96 -30.62
N LEU A 500 -2.00 -22.48 -30.76
CA LEU A 500 -3.13 -22.92 -29.95
C LEU A 500 -3.49 -24.39 -30.23
N ALA A 501 -3.50 -24.80 -31.50
CA ALA A 501 -3.77 -26.19 -31.87
C ALA A 501 -2.71 -27.13 -31.30
N ASP A 502 -1.43 -26.77 -31.38
CA ASP A 502 -0.32 -27.53 -30.84
C ASP A 502 -0.38 -27.61 -29.31
N TYR A 503 -0.70 -26.50 -28.65
CA TYR A 503 -0.92 -26.45 -27.21
C TYR A 503 -2.04 -27.37 -26.77
N GLN A 504 -3.20 -27.32 -27.45
CA GLN A 504 -4.36 -28.15 -27.12
C GLN A 504 -4.04 -29.64 -27.32
N ALA A 505 -3.38 -30.00 -28.42
CA ALA A 505 -2.96 -31.38 -28.67
C ALA A 505 -1.97 -31.88 -27.59
N LYS A 506 -0.99 -31.04 -27.22
CA LYS A 506 -0.02 -31.38 -26.17
C LYS A 506 -0.69 -31.51 -24.80
N ALA A 507 -1.63 -30.62 -24.48
CA ALA A 507 -2.40 -30.67 -23.23
C ALA A 507 -3.25 -31.95 -23.16
N GLU A 508 -3.92 -32.34 -24.25
CA GLU A 508 -4.68 -33.59 -24.31
C GLU A 508 -3.80 -34.82 -24.07
N VAL A 509 -2.62 -34.88 -24.68
CA VAL A 509 -1.65 -35.96 -24.44
C VAL A 509 -1.23 -36.01 -22.97
N MET A 510 -0.87 -34.87 -22.39
CA MET A 510 -0.50 -34.77 -20.97
C MET A 510 -1.62 -35.27 -20.06
N TRP A 511 -2.88 -34.85 -20.29
CA TRP A 511 -4.01 -35.30 -19.48
C TRP A 511 -4.28 -36.80 -19.64
N ASP A 512 -4.24 -37.32 -20.86
CA ASP A 512 -4.42 -38.75 -21.12
C ASP A 512 -3.34 -39.59 -20.41
N GLU A 513 -2.10 -39.10 -20.36
CA GLU A 513 -1.02 -39.72 -19.59
C GLU A 513 -1.26 -39.69 -18.08
N LEU A 514 -1.74 -38.56 -17.52
CA LEU A 514 -2.07 -38.45 -16.10
C LEU A 514 -3.21 -39.39 -15.68
N HIS A 515 -4.24 -39.52 -16.50
CA HIS A 515 -5.32 -40.51 -16.30
C HIS A 515 -4.77 -41.94 -16.35
N LYS A 516 -3.93 -42.25 -17.35
CA LYS A 516 -3.33 -43.58 -17.52
C LYS A 516 -2.40 -43.98 -16.37
N GLN A 517 -1.67 -43.02 -15.80
CA GLN A 517 -0.78 -43.23 -14.67
C GLN A 517 -1.52 -43.33 -13.33
N GLY A 518 -2.82 -43.01 -13.29
CA GLY A 518 -3.63 -42.98 -12.06
C GLY A 518 -3.36 -41.75 -11.18
N ASN A 519 -2.68 -40.73 -11.71
CA ASN A 519 -2.41 -39.47 -11.01
C ASN A 519 -3.64 -38.55 -10.96
N LEU A 520 -4.59 -38.78 -11.87
CA LEU A 520 -5.90 -38.13 -11.93
C LEU A 520 -6.98 -39.20 -12.11
N THR A 521 -8.01 -39.15 -11.26
CA THR A 521 -9.20 -39.99 -11.40
C THR A 521 -10.30 -39.25 -12.15
N GLU A 522 -11.15 -39.98 -12.88
CA GLU A 522 -12.23 -39.37 -13.65
C GLU A 522 -13.20 -38.62 -12.73
N GLY A 523 -13.32 -37.31 -12.96
CA GLY A 523 -14.19 -36.44 -12.17
C GLY A 523 -13.62 -35.94 -10.84
N GLU A 524 -12.34 -36.20 -10.55
CA GLU A 524 -11.66 -35.66 -9.38
C GLU A 524 -11.77 -34.14 -9.33
N THR A 525 -12.13 -33.62 -8.15
CA THR A 525 -12.34 -32.19 -7.94
C THR A 525 -11.08 -31.51 -7.44
N ALA A 526 -10.84 -30.26 -7.87
CA ALA A 526 -9.73 -29.46 -7.40
C ALA A 526 -10.13 -28.04 -7.02
N VAL A 527 -9.43 -27.51 -6.02
CA VAL A 527 -9.52 -26.12 -5.58
C VAL A 527 -8.16 -25.47 -5.67
N ILE A 528 -8.12 -24.19 -6.05
CA ILE A 528 -6.89 -23.42 -6.21
C ILE A 528 -6.93 -22.24 -5.24
N LEU A 529 -5.94 -22.19 -4.36
CA LEU A 529 -5.73 -21.15 -3.36
C LEU A 529 -4.51 -20.31 -3.76
N ILE A 530 -4.68 -18.99 -3.82
CA ILE A 530 -3.56 -18.04 -3.86
C ILE A 530 -3.35 -17.50 -2.45
N TYR A 531 -2.12 -17.58 -1.95
CA TYR A 531 -1.73 -17.03 -0.66
C TYR A 531 -0.78 -15.85 -0.85
N TYR A 532 -1.05 -14.71 -0.21
CA TYR A 532 -0.17 -13.54 -0.25
C TYR A 532 0.57 -13.33 1.08
N TRP A 533 1.63 -12.52 1.03
CA TRP A 533 2.55 -12.24 2.15
C TRP A 533 1.88 -11.59 3.38
N ASP A 534 0.72 -10.95 3.20
CA ASP A 534 -0.04 -10.26 4.25
C ASP A 534 -1.08 -11.16 4.95
N LYS A 535 -0.99 -12.48 4.76
CA LYS A 535 -1.95 -13.51 5.22
C LYS A 535 -3.27 -13.52 4.45
N THR A 536 -3.39 -12.75 3.36
CA THR A 536 -4.60 -12.75 2.56
C THR A 536 -4.64 -13.94 1.62
N MET A 537 -5.80 -14.60 1.58
CA MET A 537 -6.05 -15.82 0.82
C MET A 537 -7.16 -15.59 -0.19
N TYR A 538 -6.98 -16.08 -1.41
CA TYR A 538 -7.97 -15.99 -2.47
C TYR A 538 -8.24 -17.32 -3.14
N LEU A 539 -9.52 -17.61 -3.38
CA LEU A 539 -9.97 -18.72 -4.20
C LEU A 539 -9.90 -18.31 -5.68
N MET A 540 -9.18 -19.10 -6.48
CA MET A 540 -9.00 -18.85 -7.90
C MET A 540 -9.88 -19.79 -8.74
N LYS A 541 -10.75 -19.21 -9.56
CA LYS A 541 -11.67 -19.94 -10.46
C LYS A 541 -11.31 -19.83 -11.94
N SER A 542 -10.57 -18.79 -12.32
CA SER A 542 -10.17 -18.48 -13.71
C SER A 542 -8.84 -17.72 -13.74
N GLY A 543 -8.15 -17.75 -14.88
CA GLY A 543 -6.85 -17.10 -15.11
C GLY A 543 -5.65 -17.98 -14.71
N GLY A 544 -4.46 -17.60 -15.16
CA GLY A 544 -3.19 -18.25 -14.78
C GLY A 544 -3.25 -19.78 -14.81
N VAL A 545 -2.80 -20.43 -13.74
CA VAL A 545 -2.74 -21.90 -13.62
C VAL A 545 -4.11 -22.57 -13.68
N SER A 546 -5.18 -21.86 -13.28
CA SER A 546 -6.52 -22.43 -13.23
C SER A 546 -7.06 -22.77 -14.61
N ASN A 547 -6.62 -22.05 -15.65
CA ASN A 547 -6.98 -22.33 -17.03
C ASN A 547 -6.46 -23.69 -17.50
N LEU A 548 -5.33 -24.16 -16.96
CA LEU A 548 -4.85 -25.53 -17.20
C LEU A 548 -5.63 -26.52 -16.34
N VAL A 549 -5.69 -26.28 -15.01
CA VAL A 549 -6.29 -27.21 -14.03
C VAL A 549 -7.73 -27.58 -14.40
N TYR A 550 -8.53 -26.61 -14.87
CA TYR A 550 -9.94 -26.80 -15.19
C TYR A 550 -10.23 -27.07 -16.68
N GLN A 551 -9.25 -27.54 -17.45
CA GLN A 551 -9.50 -27.98 -18.82
C GLN A 551 -10.48 -29.17 -18.89
N PRO A 552 -11.12 -29.43 -20.04
CA PRO A 552 -12.13 -30.49 -20.18
C PRO A 552 -11.70 -31.90 -19.71
N LYS A 553 -10.42 -32.27 -19.91
CA LYS A 553 -9.84 -33.53 -19.44
C LYS A 553 -9.10 -33.43 -18.09
N GLY A 554 -9.04 -32.23 -17.51
CA GLY A 554 -8.39 -31.94 -16.24
C GLY A 554 -9.29 -32.19 -15.03
N TYR A 555 -9.04 -31.43 -13.96
CA TYR A 555 -9.81 -31.50 -12.73
C TYR A 555 -11.15 -30.77 -12.87
N LYS A 556 -12.16 -31.22 -12.11
CA LYS A 556 -13.45 -30.54 -12.03
C LYS A 556 -13.45 -29.53 -10.89
N MET A 557 -14.19 -28.44 -11.05
CA MET A 557 -14.55 -27.59 -9.93
C MET A 557 -15.70 -28.26 -9.16
N SER A 558 -15.64 -28.30 -7.83
CA SER A 558 -16.75 -28.82 -7.01
C SER A 558 -17.98 -27.91 -7.12
N GLU A 559 -19.20 -28.46 -6.97
CA GLU A 559 -20.44 -27.67 -7.08
C GLU A 559 -20.47 -26.51 -6.09
N GLN A 560 -19.97 -26.73 -4.86
CA GLN A 560 -19.85 -25.68 -3.85
C GLN A 560 -18.93 -24.54 -4.32
N VAL A 561 -17.77 -24.86 -4.90
CA VAL A 561 -16.83 -23.85 -5.40
C VAL A 561 -17.37 -23.10 -6.62
N LYS A 562 -18.19 -23.76 -7.45
CA LYS A 562 -18.88 -23.10 -8.58
C LYS A 562 -19.86 -22.04 -8.11
N GLU A 563 -20.62 -22.31 -7.05
CA GLU A 563 -21.63 -21.40 -6.48
C GLU A 563 -21.04 -20.21 -5.73
N ILE A 564 -19.77 -20.27 -5.32
CA ILE A 564 -19.11 -19.14 -4.66
C ILE A 564 -18.86 -18.03 -5.67
N GLU A 565 -19.42 -16.86 -5.39
CA GLU A 565 -19.21 -15.63 -6.14
C GLU A 565 -18.36 -14.63 -5.36
N ALA A 566 -17.66 -13.76 -6.08
CA ALA A 566 -16.93 -12.66 -5.46
C ALA A 566 -17.92 -11.66 -4.84
N ALA A 567 -17.49 -10.98 -3.76
CA ALA A 567 -18.32 -9.95 -3.16
C ALA A 567 -18.58 -8.82 -4.18
N PRO A 568 -19.77 -8.16 -4.14
CA PRO A 568 -20.09 -7.09 -5.08
C PRO A 568 -18.99 -6.02 -5.13
N GLY A 569 -18.48 -5.75 -6.34
CA GLY A 569 -17.42 -4.76 -6.56
C GLY A 569 -15.99 -5.28 -6.33
N THR A 570 -15.81 -6.58 -6.12
CA THR A 570 -14.48 -7.23 -6.02
C THR A 570 -14.30 -8.25 -7.15
N PRO A 571 -13.13 -8.31 -7.81
CA PRO A 571 -12.85 -9.30 -8.84
C PRO A 571 -12.32 -10.63 -8.28
N PHE A 572 -12.07 -10.72 -6.97
CA PHE A 572 -11.46 -11.87 -6.31
C PHE A 572 -12.36 -12.41 -5.20
N ILE A 573 -12.27 -13.71 -4.96
CA ILE A 573 -12.99 -14.39 -3.88
C ILE A 573 -12.04 -14.54 -2.70
N GLU A 574 -12.16 -13.66 -1.71
CA GLU A 574 -11.35 -13.74 -0.49
C GLU A 574 -11.79 -14.93 0.38
N VAL A 575 -10.82 -15.68 0.89
CA VAL A 575 -11.03 -16.80 1.80
C VAL A 575 -10.57 -16.37 3.18
N SER A 576 -11.50 -16.10 4.09
CA SER A 576 -11.13 -15.88 5.49
C SER A 576 -10.72 -17.21 6.15
N PRO A 577 -9.86 -17.19 7.20
CA PRO A 577 -9.51 -18.40 7.94
C PRO A 577 -10.76 -19.21 8.35
N GLU A 578 -11.79 -18.55 8.86
CA GLU A 578 -13.00 -19.21 9.36
C GLU A 578 -13.79 -19.94 8.27
N LEU A 579 -13.64 -19.52 7.01
CA LEU A 579 -14.34 -20.07 5.86
C LEU A 579 -13.51 -21.09 5.07
N MET A 580 -12.26 -21.37 5.44
CA MET A 580 -11.39 -22.29 4.69
C MET A 580 -12.04 -23.67 4.49
N HIS A 581 -12.65 -24.25 5.52
CA HIS A 581 -13.30 -25.56 5.41
C HIS A 581 -14.58 -25.55 4.57
N GLN A 582 -15.15 -24.38 4.30
CA GLN A 582 -16.33 -24.21 3.47
C GLN A 582 -15.98 -23.90 2.01
N MET A 583 -14.87 -23.19 1.80
CA MET A 583 -14.48 -22.68 0.48
C MET A 583 -13.40 -23.52 -0.21
N LEU A 584 -12.56 -24.24 0.55
CA LEU A 584 -11.47 -25.06 0.03
C LEU A 584 -11.86 -26.55 -0.05
N ILE A 585 -13.04 -26.83 -0.60
CA ILE A 585 -13.60 -28.18 -0.70
C ILE A 585 -13.35 -28.76 -2.11
N GLY A 586 -12.41 -29.69 -2.18
CA GLY A 586 -12.16 -30.55 -3.33
C GLY A 586 -11.23 -31.71 -2.94
N ASP A 587 -11.15 -32.71 -3.82
CA ASP A 587 -10.28 -33.87 -3.62
C ASP A 587 -8.81 -33.45 -3.60
N ARG A 588 -8.46 -32.41 -4.35
CA ARG A 588 -7.10 -31.85 -4.45
C ARG A 588 -7.08 -30.36 -4.18
N LEU A 589 -6.02 -29.89 -3.53
CA LEU A 589 -5.76 -28.47 -3.28
C LEU A 589 -4.46 -28.06 -3.96
N PHE A 590 -4.56 -27.11 -4.89
CA PHE A 590 -3.41 -26.42 -5.46
C PHE A 590 -3.19 -25.13 -4.69
N VAL A 591 -1.95 -24.88 -4.26
CA VAL A 591 -1.59 -23.67 -3.52
C VAL A 591 -0.55 -22.92 -4.33
N ILE A 592 -0.91 -21.72 -4.79
CA ILE A 592 0.05 -20.80 -5.40
C ILE A 592 0.73 -20.04 -4.27
N PHE A 593 2.05 -20.15 -4.22
CA PHE A 593 2.87 -19.67 -3.10
C PHE A 593 3.86 -18.58 -3.58
N PRO A 594 4.01 -17.43 -2.88
CA PRO A 594 4.90 -16.35 -3.30
C PRO A 594 6.37 -16.65 -3.01
N GLU A 595 7.27 -16.22 -3.90
CA GLU A 595 8.72 -16.19 -3.63
C GLU A 595 9.09 -14.98 -2.73
N ASN A 596 8.66 -15.00 -1.47
CA ASN A 596 9.07 -14.01 -0.48
C ASN A 596 9.29 -14.67 0.89
N PRO A 597 10.46 -14.48 1.55
CA PRO A 597 10.72 -15.01 2.90
C PRO A 597 9.64 -14.68 3.93
N ASP A 598 9.06 -13.48 3.88
CA ASP A 598 7.98 -13.06 4.79
C ASP A 598 6.68 -13.85 4.51
N ALA A 599 6.41 -14.15 3.23
CA ALA A 599 5.28 -15.00 2.85
C ALA A 599 5.49 -16.45 3.27
N GLU A 600 6.73 -16.93 3.26
CA GLU A 600 7.11 -18.28 3.69
C GLU A 600 6.93 -18.47 5.18
N GLU A 601 7.40 -17.52 5.99
CA GLU A 601 7.14 -17.54 7.44
C GLU A 601 5.64 -17.51 7.73
N SER A 602 4.91 -16.61 7.08
CA SER A 602 3.47 -16.45 7.25
C SER A 602 2.68 -17.71 6.84
N PHE A 603 3.06 -18.32 5.73
CA PHE A 603 2.41 -19.54 5.25
C PHE A 603 2.76 -20.75 6.12
N ASN A 604 3.99 -20.83 6.63
CA ASN A 604 4.40 -21.85 7.59
C ASN A 604 3.56 -21.78 8.88
N GLU A 605 3.15 -20.60 9.33
CA GLU A 605 2.18 -20.48 10.43
C GLU A 605 0.84 -21.14 10.06
N LEU A 606 0.32 -20.88 8.85
CA LEU A 606 -0.94 -21.47 8.37
C LEU A 606 -0.87 -22.99 8.33
N LEU A 607 0.21 -23.57 7.81
CA LEU A 607 0.44 -25.03 7.73
C LEU A 607 0.34 -25.72 9.10
N ASN A 608 0.72 -25.01 10.17
CA ASN A 608 0.70 -25.52 11.55
C ASN A 608 -0.66 -25.35 12.25
N THR A 609 -1.64 -24.71 11.61
CA THR A 609 -2.96 -24.52 12.21
C THR A 609 -3.83 -25.78 12.13
N ALA A 610 -4.68 -25.98 13.14
CA ALA A 610 -5.70 -27.04 13.12
C ALA A 610 -6.72 -26.84 11.98
N LEU A 611 -6.87 -25.61 11.51
CA LEU A 611 -7.71 -25.25 10.38
C LEU A 611 -7.12 -25.79 9.07
N TRP A 612 -5.81 -25.63 8.83
CA TRP A 612 -5.17 -26.25 7.67
C TRP A 612 -5.20 -27.78 7.73
N GLN A 613 -4.78 -28.38 8.86
CA GLN A 613 -4.64 -29.83 9.03
C GLN A 613 -5.95 -30.62 8.92
N LYS A 614 -7.10 -29.95 9.02
CA LYS A 614 -8.43 -30.56 8.91
C LYS A 614 -9.02 -30.51 7.50
N LEU A 615 -8.34 -29.87 6.54
CA LEU A 615 -8.80 -29.87 5.15
C LEU A 615 -8.74 -31.29 4.58
N PRO A 616 -9.80 -31.77 3.88
CA PRO A 616 -9.82 -33.12 3.32
C PRO A 616 -8.64 -33.42 2.38
N SER A 617 -8.30 -32.47 1.51
CA SER A 617 -7.14 -32.56 0.61
C SER A 617 -5.81 -32.66 1.35
N VAL A 618 -5.66 -31.96 2.48
CA VAL A 618 -4.47 -32.04 3.35
C VAL A 618 -4.38 -33.40 4.03
N GLN A 619 -5.49 -33.90 4.60
CA GLN A 619 -5.53 -35.20 5.28
C GLN A 619 -5.24 -36.37 4.33
N ASN A 620 -5.64 -36.24 3.07
CA ASN A 620 -5.43 -37.25 2.03
C ASN A 620 -4.08 -37.09 1.30
N GLY A 621 -3.23 -36.14 1.70
CA GLY A 621 -1.93 -35.91 1.05
C GLY A 621 -2.05 -35.42 -0.40
N LYS A 622 -3.17 -34.79 -0.77
CA LYS A 622 -3.47 -34.29 -2.12
C LYS A 622 -3.34 -32.76 -2.17
N VAL A 623 -2.20 -32.25 -1.71
CA VAL A 623 -1.86 -30.82 -1.78
C VAL A 623 -0.66 -30.66 -2.70
N THR A 624 -0.78 -29.77 -3.69
CA THR A 624 0.31 -29.47 -4.63
C THR A 624 0.65 -27.99 -4.53
N PHE A 625 1.92 -27.69 -4.23
CA PHE A 625 2.43 -26.33 -4.18
C PHE A 625 2.95 -25.90 -5.55
N ILE A 626 2.58 -24.70 -5.97
CA ILE A 626 2.93 -24.12 -7.26
C ILE A 626 3.59 -22.77 -7.01
N GLU A 627 4.82 -22.60 -7.49
CA GLU A 627 5.52 -21.31 -7.42
C GLU A 627 4.73 -20.25 -8.20
N SER A 628 4.65 -19.02 -7.67
CA SER A 628 3.89 -17.92 -8.29
C SER A 628 4.30 -17.61 -9.73
N LYS A 629 5.54 -17.93 -10.11
CA LYS A 629 6.05 -17.75 -11.48
C LYS A 629 5.29 -18.53 -12.55
N TRP A 630 4.60 -19.61 -12.16
CA TRP A 630 3.77 -20.43 -13.06
C TRP A 630 2.34 -19.90 -13.23
N ASN A 631 1.95 -18.85 -12.50
CA ASN A 631 0.59 -18.32 -12.49
C ASN A 631 0.36 -17.23 -13.55
N TYR A 632 0.93 -17.39 -14.74
CA TYR A 632 0.68 -16.54 -15.91
C TYR A 632 0.01 -17.38 -17.01
N ASP A 633 -0.82 -16.75 -17.84
CA ASP A 633 -1.65 -17.40 -18.87
C ASP A 633 -1.29 -16.98 -20.29
N ASP A 634 -0.10 -16.42 -20.48
CA ASP A 634 0.50 -16.22 -21.78
C ASP A 634 0.93 -17.56 -22.42
N MET A 635 1.18 -17.54 -23.73
CA MET A 635 1.41 -18.76 -24.52
C MET A 635 2.61 -19.60 -24.07
N LEU A 636 3.82 -19.03 -23.90
CA LEU A 636 4.95 -19.90 -23.52
C LEU A 636 4.86 -20.35 -22.07
N THR A 637 4.37 -19.54 -21.12
CA THR A 637 4.21 -20.00 -19.72
C THR A 637 3.25 -21.17 -19.69
N SER A 638 2.12 -21.06 -20.39
CA SER A 638 1.13 -22.13 -20.51
C SER A 638 1.75 -23.39 -21.13
N ASN A 639 2.56 -23.25 -22.18
CA ASN A 639 3.20 -24.40 -22.84
C ASN A 639 4.31 -25.05 -22.01
N LEU A 640 5.11 -24.26 -21.29
CA LEU A 640 6.12 -24.75 -20.33
C LEU A 640 5.45 -25.47 -19.17
N LEU A 641 4.32 -24.95 -18.70
CA LEU A 641 3.56 -25.54 -17.61
C LEU A 641 3.06 -26.94 -17.98
N LEU A 642 2.74 -27.24 -19.24
CA LEU A 642 2.39 -28.62 -19.65
C LEU A 642 3.50 -29.65 -19.34
N ASP A 643 4.77 -29.25 -19.43
CA ASP A 643 5.89 -30.14 -19.13
C ASP A 643 6.23 -30.20 -17.63
N GLN A 644 5.84 -29.17 -16.88
CA GLN A 644 6.12 -29.07 -15.44
C GLN A 644 4.97 -29.60 -14.58
N PHE A 645 3.73 -29.45 -15.03
CA PHE A 645 2.54 -29.80 -14.26
C PHE A 645 2.53 -31.26 -13.79
N PRO A 646 2.87 -32.27 -14.63
CA PRO A 646 2.99 -33.65 -14.15
C PRO A 646 4.06 -33.84 -13.06
N LYS A 647 5.16 -33.06 -13.11
CA LYS A 647 6.23 -33.12 -12.11
C LYS A 647 5.82 -32.48 -10.79
N LEU A 648 4.96 -31.46 -10.85
CA LEU A 648 4.38 -30.81 -9.66
C LEU A 648 3.41 -31.76 -8.92
N LEU A 649 2.72 -32.65 -9.65
CA LEU A 649 1.82 -33.65 -9.05
C LEU A 649 2.56 -34.82 -8.38
N GLY A 650 3.80 -35.09 -8.76
CA GLY A 650 4.62 -36.19 -8.23
C GLY A 650 5.50 -35.83 -7.03
N LYS A 651 5.47 -34.57 -6.59
CA LYS A 651 6.10 -34.07 -5.36
C LYS A 651 5.03 -33.91 -4.28
#